data_AF-A0A351TKV2-F1
#
_entry.id   AF-A0A351TKV2-F1
#
_cell.length_a   1.000
_cell.length_b   1.000
_cell.length_c   1.000
_cell.angle_alpha   90.00
_cell.angle_beta   90.00
_cell.angle_gamma   90.00
#
_symmetry.space_group_name_H-M   'P 1'
#
loop_
_entity.id
_entity.type
_entity.pdbx_description
1 polymer ?
#
loop_
_entity_poly.entity_id
_entity_poly.type
_entity_poly.pdbx_seq_one_letter_code
_entity_poly.pdbx_strand_id
1 'polypeptide(L)'
;MGSQKLWESRRLSPFRVSSLTAEVSFRRLRQALLPAALSLAVLSGCGGKESSRTLGIDGYVYVPQQVGLSGVSLENFQIVDGYIYYRSGDYDSGTDLRRFPAEELLSQETPVLPSGESLFGADNPTEHIQDFTVSPDGCLYYLEYRSSPGEASALRPLEPDGTEADGGDAGRGYVLAKQGPDGVEAFCVSLAGHATAVAWGGQDTAYVLSDGFLYCIDGKGRLLDRISLEDGWGTLLEGESGRVYYDPLDSGNAVFEITSDGTLNRLPGPYALGGSFAGSREGLLYSSNDGRLYRYAADSADWEALLRWGDSNLAVRSIWETLLVSEDKMVVCFPVPEQTNVLKKECYILTRTPAGELPEKQVLVMAGCNIYERMEQYVMAFNRSSETYHITIEYCDMDSLDAALVSSDPPDLINLTDMDYTKYGEKDALEDLEPWLTESSLLDREDFPEAILEACTVKGRLVCIPDEMYCTTVVGRTSQVGAGAGWTAADVMALAEDNPQAELFLHNNFTLMVRELFRDYILGEYVDWENGECSFDGEEFLSFIRWVAEHSDAEDSGEVPMEAGIGTMPKERLLSIWSHVLSLDHLLYERAYFGEEVIAVGYPTADGSVSHHGTAINHLGIVAASKQKEGAWQFIESFLSREDGAYTFLPARMDRLEEMADALLPEEGTESVEMKIHIRIPDGADESYTGMEREELDAVFAVIEAADYTPVREKEEQVIDIILEEMSPCLTGAKTYQEAAAIVQNRVRVLLGENR
;
A
#
# COMPACT_ATOMS: atom_id res chain seq x y z
N MET A 1 48.75 9.44 22.57
CA MET A 1 48.01 10.71 22.38
C MET A 1 48.29 11.18 20.97
N GLY A 2 47.54 10.81 19.93
CA GLY A 2 46.15 10.38 19.89
C GLY A 2 45.36 11.40 19.07
N SER A 3 44.66 10.89 18.05
CA SER A 3 43.61 11.54 17.24
C SER A 3 43.97 12.78 16.40
N GLN A 4 44.40 12.55 15.15
CA GLN A 4 43.86 13.19 13.93
C GLN A 4 44.68 12.73 12.71
N LYS A 5 44.01 12.03 11.78
CA LYS A 5 44.31 11.79 10.35
C LYS A 5 43.97 10.35 9.98
N LEU A 6 42.87 10.16 9.26
CA LEU A 6 42.67 9.16 8.20
C LEU A 6 41.20 9.17 7.75
N TRP A 7 40.78 10.22 7.05
CA TRP A 7 39.60 10.21 6.17
C TRP A 7 39.89 11.14 4.99
N GLU A 8 40.75 10.68 4.09
CA GLU A 8 40.94 11.23 2.74
C GLU A 8 41.76 10.22 1.94
N SER A 9 41.06 9.33 1.22
CA SER A 9 41.44 8.80 -0.10
C SER A 9 40.77 7.44 -0.36
N ARG A 10 39.68 7.47 -1.13
CA ARG A 10 39.44 6.53 -2.23
C ARG A 10 38.29 7.06 -3.07
N ARG A 11 38.68 7.77 -4.13
CA ARG A 11 37.83 8.09 -5.28
C ARG A 11 37.47 6.77 -5.97
N LEU A 12 36.18 6.47 -6.07
CA LEU A 12 35.66 5.45 -6.98
C LEU A 12 35.49 6.12 -8.36
N SER A 13 36.25 5.64 -9.34
CA SER A 13 35.99 5.88 -10.76
C SER A 13 34.88 4.93 -11.25
N PRO A 14 34.03 5.35 -12.19
CA PRO A 14 32.85 4.60 -12.61
C PRO A 14 33.24 3.37 -13.43
N PHE A 15 32.70 2.21 -13.07
CA PHE A 15 32.78 1.01 -13.90
C PHE A 15 31.70 1.05 -14.98
N ARG A 16 32.17 0.95 -16.22
CA ARG A 16 31.39 0.80 -17.45
C ARG A 16 30.56 -0.48 -17.41
N VAL A 17 29.25 -0.37 -17.59
CA VAL A 17 28.45 -1.46 -18.14
C VAL A 17 28.63 -1.42 -19.66
N SER A 18 29.33 -2.42 -20.19
CA SER A 18 29.46 -2.63 -21.63
C SER A 18 28.16 -3.17 -22.19
N SER A 19 27.53 -2.38 -23.05
CA SER A 19 26.48 -2.78 -23.98
C SER A 19 27.04 -3.78 -25.00
N LEU A 20 26.38 -4.93 -25.13
CA LEU A 20 26.49 -5.80 -26.30
C LEU A 20 25.07 -6.14 -26.76
N THR A 21 24.72 -5.37 -27.79
CA THR A 21 23.65 -5.51 -28.78
C THR A 21 23.19 -6.94 -29.11
N ALA A 22 21.87 -7.12 -29.13
CA ALA A 22 21.22 -8.09 -30.01
C ALA A 22 19.97 -7.44 -30.65
N GLU A 23 20.20 -6.76 -31.77
CA GLU A 23 19.15 -6.49 -32.76
C GLU A 23 18.63 -7.82 -33.32
N VAL A 24 17.32 -8.06 -33.27
CA VAL A 24 16.66 -8.96 -34.23
C VAL A 24 15.38 -8.31 -34.73
N SER A 25 15.45 -7.88 -35.99
CA SER A 25 14.40 -7.24 -36.77
C SER A 25 13.13 -8.08 -36.97
N PHE A 26 11.98 -7.44 -36.88
CA PHE A 26 10.72 -7.87 -37.49
C PHE A 26 10.80 -7.75 -39.03
N ARG A 27 10.54 -8.84 -39.79
CA ARG A 27 9.65 -8.84 -40.97
C ARG A 27 9.49 -10.21 -41.68
N ARG A 28 8.21 -10.62 -41.76
CA ARG A 28 7.54 -11.53 -42.74
C ARG A 28 7.84 -13.03 -42.56
N LEU A 29 6.85 -13.94 -42.45
CA LEU A 29 5.69 -14.11 -43.34
C LEU A 29 4.49 -14.80 -42.65
N ARG A 30 3.28 -14.36 -43.03
CA ARG A 30 1.97 -15.00 -42.81
C ARG A 30 1.94 -16.44 -43.36
N GLN A 31 1.35 -17.40 -42.62
CA GLN A 31 0.27 -18.34 -43.04
C GLN A 31 0.16 -19.56 -42.12
N ALA A 32 -0.99 -19.67 -41.41
CA ALA A 32 -1.77 -20.88 -41.05
C ALA A 32 -2.55 -20.57 -39.76
N LEU A 33 -3.74 -19.97 -39.82
CA LEU A 33 -5.04 -20.66 -39.78
C LEU A 33 -5.16 -21.71 -38.65
N LEU A 34 -5.90 -21.32 -37.60
CA LEU A 34 -6.50 -22.08 -36.50
C LEU A 34 -7.12 -23.45 -36.92
N PRO A 35 -7.35 -24.43 -36.00
CA PRO A 35 -8.23 -24.20 -34.84
C PRO A 35 -7.85 -24.85 -33.49
N ALA A 36 -8.21 -24.11 -32.44
CA ALA A 36 -8.92 -24.55 -31.23
C ALA A 36 -9.06 -26.07 -30.99
N ALA A 37 -8.27 -26.60 -30.06
CA ALA A 37 -8.60 -27.67 -29.12
C ALA A 37 -7.36 -27.95 -28.25
N LEU A 38 -7.56 -28.23 -26.96
CA LEU A 38 -6.54 -28.54 -25.93
C LEU A 38 -5.94 -27.37 -25.14
N SER A 39 -6.80 -26.61 -24.46
CA SER A 39 -6.49 -25.98 -23.17
C SER A 39 -7.68 -26.06 -22.20
N LEU A 40 -8.44 -27.16 -22.29
CA LEU A 40 -9.51 -27.54 -21.37
C LEU A 40 -9.22 -28.94 -20.85
N ALA A 41 -8.50 -29.04 -19.73
CA ALA A 41 -8.57 -30.16 -18.76
C ALA A 41 -7.49 -30.03 -17.66
N VAL A 42 -7.55 -28.99 -16.82
CA VAL A 42 -7.31 -29.09 -15.35
C VAL A 42 -8.18 -28.03 -14.65
N LEU A 43 -9.49 -28.07 -14.91
CA LEU A 43 -10.51 -27.46 -14.06
C LEU A 43 -11.62 -28.50 -13.91
N SER A 44 -11.27 -29.56 -13.20
CA SER A 44 -12.21 -30.62 -12.81
C SER A 44 -11.80 -31.17 -11.45
N GLY A 45 -11.84 -30.29 -10.45
CA GLY A 45 -12.16 -30.61 -9.08
C GLY A 45 -13.39 -29.79 -8.72
N CYS A 46 -14.52 -30.42 -8.48
CA CYS A 46 -15.75 -29.75 -8.06
C CYS A 46 -15.56 -29.17 -6.65
N GLY A 47 -15.13 -27.91 -6.56
CA GLY A 47 -15.50 -27.03 -5.45
C GLY A 47 -16.65 -26.16 -5.93
N GLY A 48 -17.82 -26.23 -5.29
CA GLY A 48 -18.83 -25.19 -5.50
C GLY A 48 -18.18 -23.86 -5.14
N LYS A 49 -18.34 -22.81 -5.96
CA LYS A 49 -17.99 -21.45 -5.52
C LYS A 49 -18.75 -21.21 -4.21
N GLU A 50 -18.04 -21.13 -3.08
CA GLU A 50 -18.60 -20.64 -1.83
C GLU A 50 -19.22 -19.28 -2.12
N SER A 51 -20.48 -19.09 -1.74
CA SER A 51 -21.15 -17.79 -1.88
C SER A 51 -20.53 -16.82 -0.90
N SER A 52 -20.15 -15.62 -1.35
CA SER A 52 -19.65 -14.53 -0.50
C SER A 52 -20.66 -14.08 0.57
N ARG A 53 -21.93 -14.49 0.45
CA ARG A 53 -22.97 -14.29 1.47
C ARG A 53 -22.94 -15.33 2.61
N THR A 54 -22.09 -16.35 2.52
CA THR A 54 -21.94 -17.36 3.57
C THR A 54 -20.87 -16.89 4.54
N LEU A 55 -21.23 -16.66 5.80
CA LEU A 55 -20.27 -16.28 6.82
C LEU A 55 -19.37 -17.47 7.19
N GLY A 56 -18.05 -17.25 7.21
CA GLY A 56 -17.05 -18.25 7.58
C GLY A 56 -16.65 -19.21 6.47
N ILE A 57 -15.59 -19.98 6.74
CA ILE A 57 -15.09 -21.06 5.86
C ILE A 57 -15.51 -22.39 6.47
N ASP A 58 -16.05 -23.30 5.65
CA ASP A 58 -16.53 -24.63 6.09
C ASP A 58 -17.54 -24.57 7.27
N GLY A 59 -18.30 -23.47 7.37
CA GLY A 59 -19.28 -23.25 8.42
C GLY A 59 -18.71 -22.77 9.77
N TYR A 60 -17.46 -22.28 9.80
CA TYR A 60 -16.81 -21.76 10.99
C TYR A 60 -16.29 -20.33 10.79
N VAL A 61 -16.35 -19.54 11.86
CA VAL A 61 -15.79 -18.19 11.95
C VAL A 61 -14.85 -18.14 13.13
N TYR A 62 -13.74 -17.45 12.98
CA TYR A 62 -12.83 -17.18 14.09
C TYR A 62 -13.26 -15.90 14.81
N VAL A 63 -13.83 -16.04 15.99
CA VAL A 63 -14.34 -14.91 16.79
C VAL A 63 -13.18 -14.27 17.57
N PRO A 64 -12.90 -12.97 17.38
CA PRO A 64 -11.81 -12.30 18.07
C PRO A 64 -12.19 -11.86 19.49
N GLN A 65 -11.21 -11.91 20.38
CA GLN A 65 -11.23 -11.31 21.71
C GLN A 65 -9.95 -10.49 21.89
N GLN A 66 -10.08 -9.18 22.05
CA GLN A 66 -8.92 -8.28 22.15
C GLN A 66 -8.13 -8.54 23.43
N VAL A 67 -6.80 -8.51 23.31
CA VAL A 67 -5.84 -8.70 24.41
C VAL A 67 -5.26 -7.34 24.82
N GLY A 68 -5.41 -6.98 26.09
CA GLY A 68 -4.76 -5.79 26.66
C GLY A 68 -3.24 -5.99 26.82
N LEU A 69 -2.42 -5.11 26.25
CA LEU A 69 -0.95 -5.27 26.24
C LEU A 69 -0.22 -4.74 27.49
N SER A 70 -0.89 -3.96 28.35
CA SER A 70 -0.31 -3.44 29.61
C SER A 70 1.09 -2.81 29.52
N GLY A 71 1.46 -2.23 28.37
CA GLY A 71 2.79 -1.63 28.14
C GLY A 71 3.92 -2.63 27.91
N VAL A 72 3.62 -3.91 27.68
CA VAL A 72 4.60 -4.95 27.38
C VAL A 72 4.92 -4.93 25.88
N SER A 73 6.19 -4.73 25.54
CA SER A 73 6.70 -5.00 24.18
C SER A 73 6.77 -6.50 23.95
N LEU A 74 6.35 -6.94 22.78
CA LEU A 74 6.05 -8.31 22.42
C LEU A 74 6.65 -8.65 21.06
N GLU A 75 7.63 -9.53 21.01
CA GLU A 75 8.28 -9.96 19.77
C GLU A 75 8.56 -11.47 19.80
N ASN A 76 8.44 -12.12 18.65
CA ASN A 76 8.65 -13.56 18.41
C ASN A 76 7.88 -14.45 19.40
N PHE A 77 6.56 -14.62 19.17
CA PHE A 77 5.70 -15.47 19.99
C PHE A 77 5.84 -16.95 19.65
N GLN A 78 6.09 -17.79 20.66
CA GLN A 78 6.11 -19.25 20.49
C GLN A 78 5.34 -19.95 21.59
N ILE A 79 4.72 -21.08 21.25
CA ILE A 79 4.06 -21.96 22.22
C ILE A 79 4.75 -23.31 22.25
N VAL A 80 5.19 -23.73 23.43
CA VAL A 80 5.86 -25.01 23.65
C VAL A 80 5.46 -25.57 25.01
N ASP A 81 5.00 -26.82 25.03
CA ASP A 81 4.61 -27.56 26.24
C ASP A 81 3.63 -26.78 27.14
N GLY A 82 2.65 -26.09 26.53
CA GLY A 82 1.65 -25.31 27.27
C GLY A 82 2.16 -23.98 27.84
N TYR A 83 3.38 -23.55 27.50
CA TYR A 83 3.92 -22.24 27.83
C TYR A 83 4.04 -21.38 26.59
N ILE A 84 3.69 -20.09 26.73
CA ILE A 84 3.96 -19.06 25.73
C ILE A 84 5.29 -18.39 26.09
N TYR A 85 6.17 -18.31 25.12
CA TYR A 85 7.48 -17.65 25.17
C TYR A 85 7.43 -16.41 24.28
N TYR A 86 8.09 -15.35 24.72
CA TYR A 86 8.17 -14.10 23.96
C TYR A 86 9.41 -13.30 24.39
N ARG A 87 9.86 -12.43 23.48
CA ARG A 87 10.85 -11.40 23.77
C ARG A 87 10.15 -10.10 24.20
N SER A 88 10.70 -9.47 25.23
CA SER A 88 10.22 -8.19 25.77
C SER A 88 11.36 -7.18 25.89
N GLY A 89 11.05 -5.89 25.78
CA GLY A 89 12.05 -4.80 25.85
C GLY A 89 12.19 -4.05 24.53
N ASP A 90 13.04 -3.02 24.55
CA ASP A 90 13.44 -2.25 23.37
C ASP A 90 14.98 -2.25 23.22
N TYR A 91 15.48 -1.77 22.08
CA TYR A 91 16.91 -1.77 21.78
C TYR A 91 17.74 -0.97 22.82
N ASP A 92 17.15 0.07 23.42
CA ASP A 92 17.83 1.01 24.31
C ASP A 92 17.82 0.57 25.79
N SER A 93 16.81 -0.19 26.21
CA SER A 93 16.60 -0.68 27.59
C SER A 93 17.03 -2.14 27.79
N GLY A 94 17.32 -2.85 26.70
CA GLY A 94 17.70 -4.25 26.69
C GLY A 94 16.50 -5.17 26.50
N THR A 95 16.74 -6.32 25.87
CA THR A 95 15.73 -7.34 25.61
C THR A 95 15.80 -8.46 26.66
N ASP A 96 14.64 -8.94 27.11
CA ASP A 96 14.47 -10.07 28.02
C ASP A 96 13.64 -11.17 27.34
N LEU A 97 13.94 -12.44 27.62
CA LEU A 97 13.08 -13.56 27.20
C LEU A 97 12.24 -14.02 28.37
N ARG A 98 10.94 -14.09 28.13
CA ARG A 98 9.95 -14.32 29.18
C ARG A 98 9.01 -15.43 28.76
N ARG A 99 8.41 -16.09 29.76
CA ARG A 99 7.36 -17.08 29.52
C ARG A 99 6.24 -17.02 30.55
N PHE A 100 5.06 -17.51 30.17
CA PHE A 100 3.96 -17.79 31.08
C PHE A 100 3.15 -19.00 30.60
N PRO A 101 2.42 -19.70 31.49
CA PRO A 101 1.50 -20.76 31.07
C PRO A 101 0.43 -20.22 30.12
N ALA A 102 0.24 -20.84 28.97
CA ALA A 102 -0.70 -20.39 27.94
C ALA A 102 -2.13 -20.23 28.50
N GLU A 103 -2.54 -21.11 29.42
CA GLU A 103 -3.85 -21.02 30.09
C GLU A 103 -4.06 -19.70 30.82
N GLU A 104 -3.01 -19.07 31.36
CA GLU A 104 -3.13 -17.77 32.03
C GLU A 104 -3.65 -16.68 31.10
N LEU A 105 -3.37 -16.74 29.80
CA LEU A 105 -3.92 -15.83 28.81
C LEU A 105 -5.28 -16.32 28.28
N LEU A 106 -5.37 -17.61 27.97
CA LEU A 106 -6.48 -18.19 27.21
C LEU A 106 -7.78 -18.41 28.01
N SER A 107 -7.71 -18.36 29.35
CA SER A 107 -8.86 -18.58 30.23
C SER A 107 -9.51 -17.30 30.76
N GLN A 108 -9.00 -16.12 30.39
CA GLN A 108 -9.49 -14.84 30.91
C GLN A 108 -10.77 -14.39 30.18
N GLU A 109 -11.74 -13.86 30.92
CA GLU A 109 -12.93 -13.22 30.32
C GLU A 109 -12.58 -11.90 29.61
N THR A 110 -11.61 -11.16 30.14
CA THR A 110 -11.03 -9.97 29.52
C THR A 110 -9.51 -10.19 29.44
N PRO A 111 -8.99 -10.74 28.34
CA PRO A 111 -7.60 -11.12 28.23
C PRO A 111 -6.67 -9.93 28.39
N VAL A 112 -5.77 -10.02 29.36
CA VAL A 112 -4.63 -9.13 29.52
C VAL A 112 -3.39 -9.99 29.43
N LEU A 113 -2.42 -9.53 28.65
CA LEU A 113 -1.16 -10.22 28.48
C LEU A 113 -0.45 -10.36 29.84
N PRO A 114 -0.12 -11.60 30.28
CA PRO A 114 0.65 -11.81 31.50
C PRO A 114 2.07 -11.29 31.35
N SER A 115 2.60 -10.67 32.42
CA SER A 115 4.00 -10.23 32.45
C SER A 115 5.01 -11.38 32.39
N GLY A 116 4.60 -12.63 32.64
CA GLY A 116 5.48 -13.81 32.64
C GLY A 116 6.66 -13.76 33.63
N GLU A 117 7.38 -14.88 33.71
CA GLU A 117 8.67 -14.98 34.38
C GLU A 117 9.81 -14.76 33.38
N SER A 118 10.89 -14.09 33.80
CA SER A 118 12.11 -13.99 32.99
C SER A 118 12.85 -15.33 33.02
N LEU A 119 13.37 -15.74 31.87
CA LEU A 119 14.20 -16.93 31.73
C LEU A 119 15.64 -16.68 32.17
N PHE A 120 16.06 -15.42 32.28
CA PHE A 120 17.38 -15.04 32.76
C PHE A 120 17.26 -14.41 34.16
N GLY A 121 18.08 -14.88 35.10
CA GLY A 121 18.09 -14.30 36.45
C GLY A 121 18.64 -12.87 36.44
N ALA A 122 18.29 -12.07 37.45
CA ALA A 122 18.80 -10.69 37.62
C ALA A 122 20.34 -10.57 37.66
N ASP A 123 21.02 -11.69 37.94
CA ASP A 123 22.48 -11.80 38.02
C ASP A 123 23.16 -12.21 36.69
N ASN A 124 22.39 -12.44 35.62
CA ASN A 124 22.93 -12.86 34.30
C ASN A 124 22.22 -12.11 33.15
N PRO A 125 22.45 -10.78 33.03
CA PRO A 125 21.81 -9.99 31.98
C PRO A 125 22.41 -10.39 30.63
N THR A 126 21.62 -11.06 29.79
CA THR A 126 21.95 -11.23 28.38
C THR A 126 21.79 -9.86 27.69
N GLU A 127 22.90 -9.33 27.18
CA GLU A 127 22.88 -8.09 26.41
C GLU A 127 22.39 -8.41 24.98
N HIS A 128 21.20 -7.90 24.62
CA HIS A 128 20.64 -7.88 23.25
C HIS A 128 20.43 -9.25 22.60
N ILE A 129 19.34 -9.91 22.98
CA ILE A 129 18.81 -11.12 22.34
C ILE A 129 18.13 -10.72 21.02
N GLN A 130 18.69 -11.23 19.93
CA GLN A 130 18.29 -10.93 18.56
C GLN A 130 17.16 -11.83 18.06
N ASP A 131 17.18 -13.10 18.46
CA ASP A 131 16.11 -14.03 18.13
C ASP A 131 16.16 -15.27 19.04
N PHE A 132 15.09 -16.06 19.10
CA PHE A 132 15.08 -17.30 19.90
C PHE A 132 14.13 -18.37 19.36
N THR A 133 14.36 -19.60 19.79
CA THR A 133 13.43 -20.72 19.65
C THR A 133 13.54 -21.66 20.85
N VAL A 134 12.48 -22.40 21.18
CA VAL A 134 12.48 -23.37 22.30
C VAL A 134 12.16 -24.74 21.75
N SER A 135 12.99 -25.77 21.89
CA SER A 135 12.71 -27.13 21.39
C SER A 135 11.60 -27.86 22.17
N PRO A 136 11.00 -28.96 21.63
CA PRO A 136 9.90 -29.67 22.29
C PRO A 136 10.22 -30.27 23.67
N ASP A 137 11.50 -30.50 23.96
CA ASP A 137 11.98 -30.94 25.27
C ASP A 137 12.27 -29.77 26.24
N GLY A 138 11.96 -28.54 25.83
CA GLY A 138 12.09 -27.32 26.63
C GLY A 138 13.49 -26.70 26.62
N CYS A 139 14.39 -27.10 25.71
CA CYS A 139 15.68 -26.43 25.59
C CYS A 139 15.52 -25.09 24.86
N LEU A 140 16.07 -24.02 25.42
CA LEU A 140 16.06 -22.69 24.82
C LEU A 140 17.28 -22.52 23.90
N TYR A 141 17.05 -22.10 22.67
CA TYR A 141 18.07 -21.65 21.72
C TYR A 141 17.89 -20.15 21.52
N TYR A 142 18.95 -19.36 21.64
CA TYR A 142 18.85 -17.91 21.44
C TYR A 142 20.10 -17.35 20.77
N LEU A 143 19.86 -16.34 19.94
CA LEU A 143 20.87 -15.50 19.32
C LEU A 143 21.08 -14.27 20.16
N GLU A 144 22.33 -13.94 20.46
CA GLU A 144 22.69 -12.72 21.16
C GLU A 144 23.94 -12.09 20.55
N TYR A 145 24.06 -10.78 20.66
CA TYR A 145 25.28 -10.06 20.31
C TYR A 145 26.09 -9.77 21.57
N ARG A 146 27.27 -10.36 21.69
CA ARG A 146 28.15 -10.11 22.84
C ARG A 146 29.04 -8.90 22.61
N SER A 147 28.96 -7.93 23.52
CA SER A 147 29.73 -6.68 23.46
C SER A 147 31.07 -6.73 24.22
N SER A 148 31.23 -7.68 25.16
CA SER A 148 32.30 -7.69 26.17
C SER A 148 32.95 -9.08 26.38
N PRO A 149 34.29 -9.20 26.30
CA PRO A 149 35.02 -10.49 26.40
C PRO A 149 35.04 -11.22 27.76
N GLY A 150 34.18 -10.89 28.73
CA GLY A 150 34.48 -11.14 30.15
C GLY A 150 33.68 -12.20 30.90
N GLU A 151 32.47 -12.54 30.45
CA GLU A 151 31.50 -13.24 31.31
C GLU A 151 30.79 -14.35 30.52
N ALA A 152 30.70 -15.56 31.13
CA ALA A 152 30.10 -16.80 30.62
C ALA A 152 31.00 -17.79 29.82
N SER A 153 30.51 -19.03 29.77
CA SER A 153 31.14 -20.35 29.51
C SER A 153 32.09 -20.44 28.31
N ALA A 154 32.84 -21.56 28.22
CA ALA A 154 33.81 -21.83 27.15
C ALA A 154 33.19 -21.71 25.74
N LEU A 155 33.27 -20.50 25.17
CA LEU A 155 32.81 -20.14 23.83
C LEU A 155 33.60 -20.95 22.80
N ARG A 156 32.87 -21.68 21.95
CA ARG A 156 33.49 -22.56 20.95
C ARG A 156 33.34 -21.92 19.56
N PRO A 157 34.40 -21.92 18.73
CA PRO A 157 34.23 -21.53 17.34
C PRO A 157 33.29 -22.52 16.66
N LEU A 158 32.39 -22.01 15.82
CA LEU A 158 31.66 -22.86 14.88
C LEU A 158 32.69 -23.36 13.86
N GLU A 159 33.00 -24.65 13.88
CA GLU A 159 33.98 -25.23 12.96
C GLU A 159 33.31 -25.63 11.63
N PRO A 160 33.72 -25.05 10.49
CA PRO A 160 33.82 -25.82 9.24
C PRO A 160 35.25 -26.37 9.10
N ASP A 161 36.20 -25.47 9.36
CA ASP A 161 37.66 -25.53 9.30
C ASP A 161 38.28 -24.26 9.95
N GLY A 162 37.55 -23.59 10.85
CA GLY A 162 38.14 -22.68 11.85
C GLY A 162 38.62 -21.29 11.40
N THR A 163 37.90 -20.56 10.55
CA THR A 163 38.12 -19.09 10.52
C THR A 163 37.34 -18.44 11.65
N GLU A 164 38.07 -18.10 12.71
CA GLU A 164 37.76 -17.00 13.63
C GLU A 164 37.17 -15.83 12.84
N ALA A 165 36.16 -15.16 13.42
CA ALA A 165 35.71 -13.87 12.93
C ALA A 165 36.95 -13.01 12.59
N ASP A 166 37.06 -12.62 11.34
CA ASP A 166 38.22 -11.93 10.78
C ASP A 166 38.57 -10.72 11.67
N GLY A 167 39.61 -10.85 12.49
CA GLY A 167 40.27 -9.75 13.19
C GLY A 167 39.44 -8.89 14.17
N GLY A 168 38.70 -9.50 15.10
CA GLY A 168 38.06 -8.78 16.22
C GLY A 168 38.15 -9.55 17.53
N ASP A 169 38.51 -8.85 18.61
CA ASP A 169 38.66 -9.34 20.01
C ASP A 169 37.87 -10.63 20.33
N ALA A 170 38.57 -11.69 20.74
CA ALA A 170 37.97 -12.94 21.20
C ALA A 170 36.96 -12.66 22.33
N GLY A 171 35.67 -12.57 21.98
CA GLY A 171 34.62 -12.16 22.91
C GLY A 171 33.63 -11.12 22.40
N ARG A 172 33.74 -10.67 21.14
CA ARG A 172 32.71 -9.81 20.49
C ARG A 172 32.14 -10.44 19.23
N GLY A 173 30.81 -10.41 19.09
CA GLY A 173 30.11 -10.94 17.91
C GLY A 173 28.82 -11.68 18.24
N TYR A 174 28.14 -12.17 17.19
CA TYR A 174 26.92 -12.96 17.31
C TYR A 174 27.25 -14.38 17.77
N VAL A 175 26.45 -14.90 18.69
CA VAL A 175 26.56 -16.28 19.16
C VAL A 175 25.19 -16.96 19.14
N LEU A 176 25.20 -18.28 18.94
CA LEU A 176 24.07 -19.15 19.26
C LEU A 176 24.35 -19.85 20.58
N ALA A 177 23.46 -19.71 21.55
CA ALA A 177 23.50 -20.44 22.81
C ALA A 177 22.33 -21.41 22.91
N LYS A 178 22.57 -22.56 23.56
CA LYS A 178 21.54 -23.51 23.98
C LYS A 178 21.56 -23.65 25.50
N GLN A 179 20.40 -23.49 26.13
CA GLN A 179 20.17 -23.79 27.55
C GLN A 179 19.22 -24.96 27.69
N GLY A 180 19.51 -25.85 28.65
CA GLY A 180 18.58 -26.90 29.03
C GLY A 180 17.36 -26.34 29.77
N PRO A 181 16.31 -27.16 29.98
CA PRO A 181 15.11 -26.74 30.72
C PRO A 181 15.40 -26.34 32.18
N ASP A 182 16.55 -26.75 32.71
CA ASP A 182 17.07 -26.40 34.04
C ASP A 182 17.82 -25.05 34.06
N GLY A 183 17.88 -24.34 32.93
CA GLY A 183 18.59 -23.07 32.76
C GLY A 183 20.11 -23.24 32.62
N VAL A 184 20.63 -24.47 32.56
CA VAL A 184 22.07 -24.71 32.42
C VAL A 184 22.46 -24.61 30.94
N GLU A 185 23.44 -23.76 30.64
CA GLU A 185 23.98 -23.65 29.28
C GLU A 185 24.64 -24.97 28.84
N ALA A 186 24.12 -25.54 27.75
CA ALA A 186 24.63 -26.75 27.12
C ALA A 186 25.78 -26.43 26.15
N PHE A 187 25.65 -25.36 25.36
CA PHE A 187 26.72 -24.83 24.51
C PHE A 187 26.51 -23.35 24.20
N CYS A 188 27.60 -22.69 23.79
CA CYS A 188 27.60 -21.37 23.17
C CYS A 188 28.64 -21.39 22.03
N VAL A 189 28.19 -21.05 20.81
CA VAL A 189 29.02 -21.07 19.59
C VAL A 189 29.04 -19.72 18.90
N SER A 190 30.21 -19.31 18.41
CA SER A 190 30.36 -18.06 17.65
C SER A 190 29.93 -18.23 16.20
N LEU A 191 29.12 -17.29 15.72
CA LEU A 191 28.64 -17.23 14.35
C LEU A 191 29.45 -16.20 13.56
N ALA A 192 29.63 -16.47 12.27
CA ALA A 192 30.20 -15.49 11.34
C ALA A 192 29.10 -14.61 10.77
N GLY A 193 29.37 -13.31 10.65
CA GLY A 193 28.43 -12.33 10.11
C GLY A 193 27.38 -11.82 11.10
N HIS A 194 26.41 -11.09 10.58
CA HIS A 194 25.25 -10.58 11.29
C HIS A 194 24.13 -11.63 11.32
N ALA A 195 24.03 -12.36 12.45
CA ALA A 195 23.00 -13.38 12.63
C ALA A 195 21.66 -12.73 12.98
N THR A 196 20.61 -13.07 12.23
CA THR A 196 19.31 -12.40 12.30
C THR A 196 18.17 -13.28 12.79
N ALA A 197 18.20 -14.58 12.51
CA ALA A 197 17.09 -15.48 12.84
C ALA A 197 17.55 -16.89 13.23
N VAL A 198 16.82 -17.55 14.12
CA VAL A 198 17.01 -18.93 14.52
C VAL A 198 15.69 -19.69 14.52
N ALA A 199 15.70 -20.90 13.95
CA ALA A 199 14.56 -21.81 13.99
C ALA A 199 14.99 -23.21 14.42
N TRP A 200 14.17 -23.87 15.22
CA TRP A 200 14.40 -25.25 15.61
C TRP A 200 13.83 -26.18 14.54
N GLY A 201 14.68 -27.05 14.02
CA GLY A 201 14.26 -28.17 13.21
C GLY A 201 14.31 -29.49 13.95
N GLY A 202 13.67 -30.49 13.36
CA GLY A 202 13.64 -31.85 13.89
C GLY A 202 15.04 -32.42 14.21
N GLN A 203 15.07 -33.42 15.09
CA GLN A 203 16.29 -34.13 15.50
C GLN A 203 17.32 -33.27 16.25
N ASP A 204 16.86 -32.26 17.01
CA ASP A 204 17.73 -31.39 17.82
C ASP A 204 18.72 -30.58 16.96
N THR A 205 18.22 -30.05 15.83
CA THR A 205 18.99 -29.21 14.90
C THR A 205 18.48 -27.78 14.96
N ALA A 206 19.37 -26.80 15.11
CA ALA A 206 19.06 -25.38 14.99
C ALA A 206 19.53 -24.86 13.64
N TYR A 207 18.66 -24.13 12.95
CA TYR A 207 18.97 -23.39 11.74
C TYR A 207 19.20 -21.93 12.10
N VAL A 208 20.30 -21.34 11.64
CA VAL A 208 20.65 -19.95 11.92
C VAL A 208 20.91 -19.19 10.63
N LEU A 209 20.20 -18.10 10.42
CA LEU A 209 20.38 -17.19 9.29
C LEU A 209 21.43 -16.13 9.65
N SER A 210 22.46 -15.98 8.82
CA SER A 210 23.48 -14.94 8.97
C SER A 210 24.16 -14.61 7.64
N ASP A 211 24.22 -13.33 7.28
CA ASP A 211 24.90 -12.74 6.10
C ASP A 211 25.08 -13.68 4.90
N GLY A 212 24.00 -14.01 4.19
CA GLY A 212 24.07 -14.80 2.95
C GLY A 212 24.23 -16.31 3.18
N PHE A 213 24.15 -16.78 4.43
CA PHE A 213 24.26 -18.19 4.77
C PHE A 213 23.19 -18.65 5.75
N LEU A 214 22.80 -19.91 5.58
CA LEU A 214 22.02 -20.67 6.56
C LEU A 214 22.91 -21.75 7.18
N TYR A 215 23.12 -21.67 8.50
CA TYR A 215 23.92 -22.61 9.27
C TYR A 215 23.03 -23.67 9.91
N CYS A 216 23.34 -24.95 9.70
CA CYS A 216 22.66 -26.07 10.35
C CYS A 216 23.53 -26.57 11.51
N ILE A 217 23.06 -26.49 12.75
CA ILE A 217 23.86 -26.74 13.96
C ILE A 217 23.18 -27.82 14.80
N ASP A 218 23.91 -28.87 15.18
CA ASP A 218 23.37 -29.92 16.03
C ASP A 218 23.20 -29.47 17.50
N GLY A 219 22.46 -30.26 18.28
CA GLY A 219 22.22 -29.98 19.70
C GLY A 219 23.44 -30.01 20.62
N LYS A 220 24.65 -30.24 20.07
CA LYS A 220 25.94 -30.15 20.77
C LYS A 220 26.78 -28.95 20.30
N GLY A 221 26.21 -28.09 19.45
CA GLY A 221 26.86 -26.91 18.89
C GLY A 221 27.82 -27.22 17.74
N ARG A 222 27.63 -28.32 17.01
CA ARG A 222 28.48 -28.66 15.86
C ARG A 222 27.80 -28.25 14.56
N LEU A 223 28.56 -27.62 13.68
CA LEU A 223 28.11 -27.35 12.32
C LEU A 223 27.89 -28.67 11.57
N LEU A 224 26.67 -28.89 11.11
CA LEU A 224 26.29 -30.00 10.25
C LEU A 224 26.43 -29.63 8.78
N ASP A 225 25.96 -28.44 8.42
CA ASP A 225 26.00 -27.94 7.04
C ASP A 225 25.93 -26.40 6.99
N ARG A 226 26.33 -25.84 5.84
CA ARG A 226 26.22 -24.42 5.53
C ARG A 226 25.72 -24.24 4.10
N ILE A 227 24.55 -23.63 3.97
CA ILE A 227 23.88 -23.39 2.70
C ILE A 227 24.10 -21.92 2.31
N SER A 228 24.53 -21.68 1.07
CA SER A 228 24.67 -20.32 0.52
C SER A 228 23.33 -19.82 0.02
N LEU A 229 23.00 -18.58 0.34
CA LEU A 229 21.80 -17.89 -0.11
C LEU A 229 22.19 -16.86 -1.18
N GLU A 230 21.33 -16.65 -2.18
CA GLU A 230 21.54 -15.59 -3.18
C GLU A 230 21.34 -14.21 -2.57
N ASP A 231 20.33 -14.08 -1.71
CA ASP A 231 20.02 -12.89 -0.91
C ASP A 231 20.16 -13.23 0.58
N GLY A 232 20.96 -12.45 1.31
CA GLY A 232 21.32 -12.78 2.70
C GLY A 232 20.33 -12.35 3.78
N TRP A 233 19.19 -11.79 3.37
CA TRP A 233 18.20 -11.16 4.26
C TRP A 233 16.86 -11.89 4.17
N GLY A 234 16.22 -12.10 5.32
CA GLY A 234 14.96 -12.83 5.43
C GLY A 234 14.69 -13.28 6.87
N THR A 235 13.70 -14.15 7.03
CA THR A 235 13.35 -14.76 8.31
C THR A 235 13.29 -16.30 8.21
N LEU A 236 13.36 -16.97 9.36
CA LEU A 236 13.16 -18.41 9.48
C LEU A 236 11.84 -18.69 10.18
N LEU A 237 11.08 -19.63 9.64
CA LEU A 237 9.75 -19.98 10.11
C LEU A 237 9.70 -21.45 10.50
N GLU A 238 9.18 -21.76 11.68
CA GLU A 238 8.94 -23.15 12.10
C GLU A 238 7.64 -23.70 11.49
N GLY A 239 7.63 -25.00 11.27
CA GLY A 239 6.48 -25.75 10.79
C GLY A 239 6.23 -27.04 11.53
N GLU A 240 5.17 -27.73 11.13
CA GLU A 240 4.81 -29.04 11.62
C GLU A 240 5.96 -30.04 11.53
N SER A 241 6.02 -30.93 12.53
CA SER A 241 7.01 -32.01 12.59
C SER A 241 8.48 -31.55 12.53
N GLY A 242 8.76 -30.31 12.93
CA GLY A 242 10.12 -29.74 12.95
C GLY A 242 10.65 -29.39 11.55
N ARG A 243 9.75 -29.12 10.59
CA ARG A 243 10.11 -28.48 9.32
C ARG A 243 10.50 -27.03 9.56
N VAL A 244 11.40 -26.52 8.73
CA VAL A 244 11.86 -25.14 8.79
C VAL A 244 11.75 -24.54 7.40
N TYR A 245 11.27 -23.31 7.34
CA TYR A 245 11.13 -22.55 6.10
C TYR A 245 11.98 -21.28 6.15
N TYR A 246 12.41 -20.86 4.97
CA TYR A 246 13.11 -19.61 4.74
C TYR A 246 12.21 -18.68 3.91
N ASP A 247 11.94 -17.50 4.44
CA ASP A 247 11.17 -16.44 3.80
C ASP A 247 12.13 -15.26 3.49
N PRO A 248 12.58 -15.09 2.24
CA PRO A 248 13.50 -14.02 1.84
C PRO A 248 12.77 -12.69 1.66
N LEU A 249 13.36 -11.62 2.20
CA LEU A 249 12.75 -10.28 2.24
C LEU A 249 12.35 -9.75 0.85
N ASP A 250 13.17 -9.98 -0.18
CA ASP A 250 13.00 -9.36 -1.52
C ASP A 250 12.50 -10.33 -2.61
N SER A 251 12.03 -11.52 -2.24
CA SER A 251 11.78 -12.62 -3.20
C SER A 251 10.42 -12.62 -3.92
N GLY A 252 9.63 -11.54 -3.77
CA GLY A 252 8.30 -11.44 -4.41
C GLY A 252 7.29 -12.45 -3.85
N ASN A 253 7.19 -12.50 -2.51
CA ASN A 253 6.28 -13.40 -1.76
C ASN A 253 6.54 -14.88 -2.04
N ALA A 254 7.76 -15.35 -1.78
CA ALA A 254 8.11 -16.76 -1.90
C ALA A 254 8.59 -17.31 -0.56
N VAL A 255 8.20 -18.54 -0.25
CA VAL A 255 8.72 -19.27 0.92
C VAL A 255 9.36 -20.57 0.45
N PHE A 256 10.47 -20.93 1.08
CA PHE A 256 11.28 -22.09 0.73
C PHE A 256 11.32 -23.06 1.90
N GLU A 257 10.93 -24.32 1.68
CA GLU A 257 11.20 -25.38 2.65
C GLU A 257 12.69 -25.73 2.65
N ILE A 258 13.30 -25.73 3.83
CA ILE A 258 14.66 -26.23 4.04
C ILE A 258 14.57 -27.73 4.28
N THR A 259 15.04 -28.51 3.31
CA THR A 259 15.02 -29.97 3.40
C THR A 259 16.25 -30.51 4.14
N SER A 260 16.16 -31.75 4.62
CA SER A 260 17.22 -32.40 5.40
C SER A 260 18.55 -32.59 4.65
N ASP A 261 18.56 -32.47 3.33
CA ASP A 261 19.78 -32.53 2.51
C ASP A 261 20.35 -31.14 2.18
N GLY A 262 19.79 -30.09 2.78
CA GLY A 262 20.21 -28.70 2.61
C GLY A 262 19.65 -28.02 1.36
N THR A 263 18.72 -28.64 0.64
CA THR A 263 18.07 -28.02 -0.53
C THR A 263 16.95 -27.07 -0.10
N LEU A 264 16.87 -25.92 -0.77
CA LEU A 264 15.77 -24.94 -0.64
C LEU A 264 14.70 -25.20 -1.70
N ASN A 265 13.54 -25.68 -1.29
CA ASN A 265 12.42 -25.98 -2.18
C ASN A 265 11.37 -24.89 -2.11
N ARG A 266 11.22 -24.09 -3.18
CA ARG A 266 10.17 -23.08 -3.26
C ARG A 266 8.80 -23.74 -3.19
N LEU A 267 7.97 -23.33 -2.24
CA LEU A 267 6.58 -23.78 -2.17
C LEU A 267 5.76 -23.05 -3.24
N PRO A 268 4.82 -23.73 -3.93
CA PRO A 268 3.76 -23.05 -4.65
C PRO A 268 2.77 -22.46 -3.65
N GLY A 269 2.06 -21.39 -4.02
CA GLY A 269 1.01 -20.86 -3.16
C GLY A 269 0.29 -19.65 -3.73
N PRO A 270 -0.71 -19.12 -2.99
CA PRO A 270 -1.58 -18.03 -3.42
C PRO A 270 -0.89 -16.66 -3.31
N TYR A 271 0.34 -16.54 -3.81
CA TYR A 271 1.21 -15.38 -3.57
C TYR A 271 0.97 -14.20 -4.52
N ALA A 272 0.03 -14.34 -5.46
CA ALA A 272 -0.17 -13.39 -6.56
C ALA A 272 -0.50 -11.97 -6.08
N LEU A 273 -1.19 -11.83 -4.95
CA LEU A 273 -1.61 -10.56 -4.38
C LEU A 273 -0.66 -10.04 -3.29
N GLY A 274 0.38 -10.81 -2.96
CA GLY A 274 1.26 -10.57 -1.83
C GLY A 274 0.64 -10.82 -0.46
N GLY A 275 1.48 -10.77 0.57
CA GLY A 275 1.09 -11.15 1.92
C GLY A 275 2.27 -11.30 2.87
N SER A 276 2.02 -11.94 4.01
CA SER A 276 3.04 -12.21 5.03
C SER A 276 2.95 -13.66 5.51
N PHE A 277 4.11 -14.28 5.74
CA PHE A 277 4.20 -15.62 6.31
C PHE A 277 4.36 -15.57 7.82
N ALA A 278 3.80 -16.58 8.49
CA ALA A 278 4.06 -16.83 9.91
C ALA A 278 4.27 -18.33 10.11
N GLY A 279 5.18 -18.69 11.01
CA GLY A 279 5.50 -20.09 11.31
C GLY A 279 5.12 -20.44 12.74
N SER A 280 4.55 -21.62 12.92
CA SER A 280 4.52 -22.27 14.22
C SER A 280 4.71 -23.77 14.06
N ARG A 281 4.96 -24.46 15.17
CA ARG A 281 5.04 -25.92 15.18
C ARG A 281 3.75 -26.63 14.81
N GLU A 282 2.64 -25.90 14.82
CA GLU A 282 1.33 -26.39 14.42
C GLU A 282 1.04 -26.08 12.95
N GLY A 283 1.91 -25.35 12.23
CA GLY A 283 1.69 -25.07 10.81
C GLY A 283 2.46 -23.86 10.28
N LEU A 284 2.72 -23.89 8.97
CA LEU A 284 3.11 -22.69 8.23
C LEU A 284 1.83 -21.97 7.79
N LEU A 285 1.76 -20.68 8.06
CA LEU A 285 0.63 -19.81 7.77
C LEU A 285 1.02 -18.74 6.75
N TYR A 286 0.05 -18.30 5.96
CA TYR A 286 0.21 -17.22 4.99
C TYR A 286 -1.03 -16.33 4.99
N SER A 287 -0.87 -15.08 5.39
CA SER A 287 -1.92 -14.07 5.29
C SER A 287 -1.76 -13.32 3.98
N SER A 288 -2.73 -13.52 3.11
CA SER A 288 -2.76 -12.97 1.76
C SER A 288 -3.54 -11.66 1.74
N ASN A 289 -3.16 -10.76 0.83
CA ASN A 289 -3.87 -9.51 0.60
C ASN A 289 -5.27 -9.69 -0.03
N ASP A 290 -5.70 -10.93 -0.32
CA ASP A 290 -7.11 -11.26 -0.63
C ASP A 290 -8.01 -11.32 0.62
N GLY A 291 -7.47 -11.00 1.80
CA GLY A 291 -8.19 -11.00 3.07
C GLY A 291 -8.35 -12.39 3.69
N ARG A 292 -7.61 -13.41 3.21
CA ARG A 292 -7.62 -14.77 3.77
C ARG A 292 -6.32 -15.12 4.48
N LEU A 293 -6.46 -15.93 5.52
CA LEU A 293 -5.35 -16.65 6.15
C LEU A 293 -5.37 -18.10 5.66
N TYR A 294 -4.24 -18.55 5.15
CA TYR A 294 -4.03 -19.92 4.68
C TYR A 294 -3.10 -20.68 5.62
N ARG A 295 -3.28 -22.00 5.68
CA ARG A 295 -2.34 -22.96 6.29
C ARG A 295 -1.80 -23.89 5.22
N TYR A 296 -0.50 -24.12 5.24
CA TYR A 296 0.13 -25.09 4.36
C TYR A 296 -0.09 -26.51 4.88
N ALA A 297 -0.72 -27.34 4.06
CA ALA A 297 -0.91 -28.76 4.30
C ALA A 297 0.24 -29.55 3.63
N ALA A 298 1.23 -29.93 4.44
CA ALA A 298 2.45 -30.55 3.93
C ALA A 298 2.24 -31.93 3.26
N ASP A 299 1.19 -32.65 3.64
CA ASP A 299 0.87 -33.97 3.09
C ASP A 299 0.33 -33.91 1.65
N SER A 300 -0.41 -32.85 1.32
CA SER A 300 -0.97 -32.60 -0.02
C SER A 300 -0.12 -31.62 -0.84
N ALA A 301 0.83 -30.93 -0.20
CA ALA A 301 1.59 -29.82 -0.77
C ALA A 301 0.68 -28.70 -1.32
N ASP A 302 -0.34 -28.35 -0.53
CA ASP A 302 -1.37 -27.37 -0.90
C ASP A 302 -1.64 -26.37 0.24
N TRP A 303 -2.31 -25.26 -0.06
CA TRP A 303 -2.70 -24.23 0.89
C TRP A 303 -4.21 -24.26 1.14
N GLU A 304 -4.59 -24.47 2.40
CA GLU A 304 -5.99 -24.52 2.84
C GLU A 304 -6.36 -23.20 3.50
N ALA A 305 -7.47 -22.59 3.08
CA ALA A 305 -7.95 -21.36 3.70
C ALA A 305 -8.54 -21.67 5.09
N LEU A 306 -8.01 -21.01 6.13
CA LEU A 306 -8.48 -21.17 7.51
C LEU A 306 -9.60 -20.21 7.86
N LEU A 307 -9.46 -18.94 7.48
CA LEU A 307 -10.43 -17.89 7.75
C LEU A 307 -10.38 -16.77 6.72
N ARG A 308 -11.46 -15.97 6.72
CA ARG A 308 -11.50 -14.63 6.13
C ARG A 308 -11.40 -13.61 7.24
N TRP A 309 -10.42 -12.70 7.17
CA TRP A 309 -10.20 -11.67 8.19
C TRP A 309 -11.45 -10.79 8.39
N GLY A 310 -12.12 -10.46 7.29
CA GLY A 310 -13.36 -9.68 7.31
C GLY A 310 -14.50 -10.33 8.09
N ASP A 311 -14.68 -11.65 7.97
CA ASP A 311 -15.72 -12.39 8.71
C ASP A 311 -15.41 -12.43 10.22
N SER A 312 -14.12 -12.38 10.57
CA SER A 312 -13.63 -12.20 11.93
C SER A 312 -13.70 -10.76 12.42
N ASN A 313 -14.18 -9.81 11.61
CA ASN A 313 -14.20 -8.38 11.91
C ASN A 313 -12.81 -7.78 12.21
N LEU A 314 -11.77 -8.22 11.48
CA LEU A 314 -10.41 -7.71 11.58
C LEU A 314 -9.93 -7.28 10.18
N ALA A 315 -9.27 -6.12 10.10
CA ALA A 315 -8.64 -5.61 8.87
C ALA A 315 -7.13 -5.91 8.97
N VAL A 316 -6.70 -7.07 8.45
CA VAL A 316 -5.31 -7.55 8.58
C VAL A 316 -4.67 -7.61 7.20
N ARG A 317 -3.77 -6.68 6.92
CA ARG A 317 -2.96 -6.68 5.69
C ARG A 317 -1.54 -7.17 5.92
N SER A 318 -0.96 -6.85 7.07
CA SER A 318 0.34 -7.36 7.50
C SER A 318 0.21 -7.97 8.88
N ILE A 319 0.69 -9.20 9.03
CA ILE A 319 0.84 -9.82 10.33
C ILE A 319 2.22 -9.48 10.88
N TRP A 320 2.28 -9.07 12.14
CA TRP A 320 3.55 -8.99 12.86
C TRP A 320 3.84 -10.29 13.60
N GLU A 321 2.82 -10.86 14.25
CA GLU A 321 2.94 -12.11 14.99
C GLU A 321 1.68 -12.94 14.81
N THR A 322 1.83 -14.24 14.56
CA THR A 322 0.70 -15.19 14.64
C THR A 322 1.16 -16.49 15.26
N LEU A 323 0.39 -16.92 16.25
CA LEU A 323 0.64 -18.10 17.03
C LEU A 323 -0.59 -19.01 16.99
N LEU A 324 -0.49 -20.10 16.25
CA LEU A 324 -1.49 -21.16 16.32
C LEU A 324 -1.28 -21.94 17.64
N VAL A 325 -2.26 -21.83 18.54
CA VAL A 325 -2.22 -22.43 19.90
C VAL A 325 -2.79 -23.85 19.87
N SER A 326 -3.84 -24.05 19.09
CA SER A 326 -4.48 -25.34 18.81
C SER A 326 -5.26 -25.22 17.50
N GLU A 327 -5.89 -26.31 17.04
CA GLU A 327 -6.77 -26.27 15.85
C GLU A 327 -7.89 -25.20 15.96
N ASP A 328 -8.37 -24.94 17.18
CA ASP A 328 -9.50 -24.06 17.43
C ASP A 328 -9.10 -22.68 17.99
N LYS A 329 -7.83 -22.45 18.33
CA LYS A 329 -7.38 -21.18 18.93
C LYS A 329 -6.10 -20.68 18.30
N MET A 330 -6.07 -19.39 17.99
CA MET A 330 -4.86 -18.67 17.60
C MET A 330 -4.75 -17.33 18.29
N VAL A 331 -3.52 -16.84 18.45
CA VAL A 331 -3.23 -15.47 18.87
C VAL A 331 -2.64 -14.75 17.68
N VAL A 332 -3.19 -13.58 17.35
CA VAL A 332 -2.75 -12.76 16.23
C VAL A 332 -2.42 -11.37 16.74
N CYS A 333 -1.32 -10.79 16.28
CA CYS A 333 -0.99 -9.40 16.53
C CYS A 333 -0.56 -8.71 15.24
N PHE A 334 -1.09 -7.51 15.03
CA PHE A 334 -0.84 -6.74 13.83
C PHE A 334 -0.84 -5.23 14.16
N PRO A 335 -0.19 -4.40 13.34
CA PRO A 335 -0.26 -2.97 13.49
C PRO A 335 -1.64 -2.45 13.09
N VAL A 336 -2.11 -1.46 13.83
CA VAL A 336 -3.25 -0.64 13.48
C VAL A 336 -2.75 0.80 13.38
N PRO A 337 -2.99 1.50 12.27
CA PRO A 337 -2.69 2.92 12.14
C PRO A 337 -3.40 3.74 13.23
N GLU A 338 -2.67 4.61 13.93
CA GLU A 338 -3.27 5.71 14.71
C GLU A 338 -3.27 7.01 13.91
N GLN A 339 -4.02 8.01 14.38
CA GLN A 339 -4.14 9.34 13.77
C GLN A 339 -2.79 10.06 13.61
N THR A 340 -1.76 9.68 14.38
CA THR A 340 -0.46 10.37 14.47
C THR A 340 0.63 9.76 13.58
N ASN A 341 0.28 8.90 12.61
CA ASN A 341 1.23 8.06 11.85
C ASN A 341 2.09 7.12 12.72
N VAL A 342 1.73 6.93 13.98
CA VAL A 342 2.29 5.90 14.85
C VAL A 342 1.46 4.63 14.69
N LEU A 343 2.13 3.50 14.44
CA LEU A 343 1.46 2.20 14.42
C LEU A 343 1.28 1.71 15.85
N LYS A 344 0.03 1.47 16.26
CA LYS A 344 -0.28 0.80 17.51
C LYS A 344 -0.38 -0.71 17.26
N LYS A 345 0.29 -1.50 18.09
CA LYS A 345 0.11 -2.97 18.06
C LYS A 345 -1.21 -3.33 18.71
N GLU A 346 -2.04 -4.11 18.02
CA GLU A 346 -3.21 -4.77 18.61
C GLU A 346 -3.03 -6.28 18.56
N CYS A 347 -3.55 -6.97 19.58
CA CYS A 347 -3.47 -8.42 19.69
C CYS A 347 -4.86 -9.00 20.00
N TYR A 348 -5.16 -10.16 19.43
CA TYR A 348 -6.43 -10.85 19.58
C TYR A 348 -6.23 -12.34 19.79
N ILE A 349 -7.05 -12.93 20.66
CA ILE A 349 -7.26 -14.38 20.70
C ILE A 349 -8.43 -14.66 19.75
N LEU A 350 -8.22 -15.48 18.74
CA LEU A 350 -9.28 -15.94 17.85
C LEU A 350 -9.71 -17.34 18.25
N THR A 351 -11.02 -17.53 18.44
CA THR A 351 -11.61 -18.83 18.74
C THR A 351 -12.46 -19.29 17.56
N ARG A 352 -12.17 -20.48 17.04
CA ARG A 352 -12.97 -21.11 15.99
C ARG A 352 -14.35 -21.46 16.54
N THR A 353 -15.39 -20.87 15.97
CA THR A 353 -16.77 -20.99 16.42
C THR A 353 -17.66 -21.39 15.26
N PRO A 354 -18.57 -22.37 15.42
CA PRO A 354 -19.55 -22.69 14.39
C PRO A 354 -20.38 -21.45 14.03
N ALA A 355 -20.50 -21.13 12.73
CA ALA A 355 -21.20 -19.93 12.28
C ALA A 355 -22.67 -19.88 12.76
N GLY A 356 -23.31 -21.06 12.91
CA GLY A 356 -24.67 -21.17 13.44
C GLY A 356 -24.83 -20.90 14.95
N GLU A 357 -23.73 -20.75 15.69
CA GLU A 357 -23.74 -20.30 17.09
C GLU A 357 -23.63 -18.78 17.23
N LEU A 358 -23.30 -18.08 16.14
CA LEU A 358 -23.22 -16.62 16.12
C LEU A 358 -24.61 -15.98 15.97
N PRO A 359 -24.79 -14.73 16.44
CA PRO A 359 -26.00 -13.97 16.17
C PRO A 359 -26.31 -13.92 14.67
N GLU A 360 -27.54 -14.21 14.30
CA GLU A 360 -27.98 -14.16 12.90
C GLU A 360 -28.00 -12.71 12.42
N LYS A 361 -27.16 -12.41 11.42
CA LYS A 361 -27.10 -11.11 10.73
C LYS A 361 -27.35 -11.32 9.25
N GLN A 362 -27.96 -10.33 8.60
CA GLN A 362 -28.09 -10.30 7.16
C GLN A 362 -26.73 -9.96 6.53
N VAL A 363 -26.20 -10.85 5.70
CA VAL A 363 -24.91 -10.65 5.03
C VAL A 363 -25.10 -9.82 3.77
N LEU A 364 -24.46 -8.64 3.76
CA LEU A 364 -24.29 -7.77 2.62
C LEU A 364 -22.94 -8.05 1.96
N VAL A 365 -22.87 -7.92 0.64
CA VAL A 365 -21.60 -8.06 -0.09
C VAL A 365 -21.18 -6.70 -0.64
N MET A 366 -19.97 -6.26 -0.30
CA MET A 366 -19.31 -5.11 -0.90
C MET A 366 -18.26 -5.58 -1.89
N ALA A 367 -18.41 -5.22 -3.16
CA ALA A 367 -17.39 -5.46 -4.17
C ALA A 367 -16.44 -4.26 -4.28
N GLY A 368 -15.15 -4.51 -4.47
CA GLY A 368 -14.18 -3.45 -4.77
C GLY A 368 -12.95 -4.00 -5.47
N CYS A 369 -12.38 -3.19 -6.38
CA CYS A 369 -11.13 -3.52 -7.07
C CYS A 369 -9.90 -3.04 -6.29
N ASN A 370 -9.99 -1.85 -5.70
CA ASN A 370 -9.00 -1.28 -4.79
C ASN A 370 -9.71 -0.84 -3.51
N ILE A 371 -9.52 -1.59 -2.42
CA ILE A 371 -10.06 -1.20 -1.12
C ILE A 371 -8.88 -0.80 -0.23
N TYR A 372 -8.90 0.46 0.20
CA TYR A 372 -7.94 0.99 1.14
C TYR A 372 -8.16 0.41 2.54
N GLU A 373 -7.08 0.27 3.31
CA GLU A 373 -7.10 -0.31 4.66
C GLU A 373 -8.12 0.37 5.58
N ARG A 374 -8.28 1.70 5.48
CA ARG A 374 -9.26 2.43 6.29
C ARG A 374 -10.70 1.98 5.99
N MET A 375 -11.05 1.77 4.72
CA MET A 375 -12.38 1.26 4.35
C MET A 375 -12.64 -0.10 4.99
N GLU A 376 -11.65 -1.01 4.99
CA GLU A 376 -11.77 -2.29 5.68
C GLU A 376 -12.02 -2.08 7.18
N GLN A 377 -11.25 -1.21 7.85
CA GLN A 377 -11.42 -0.90 9.27
C GLN A 377 -12.83 -0.36 9.59
N TYR A 378 -13.36 0.52 8.75
CA TYR A 378 -14.72 1.05 8.89
C TYR A 378 -15.78 -0.04 8.71
N VAL A 379 -15.64 -0.91 7.72
CA VAL A 379 -16.50 -2.09 7.56
C VAL A 379 -16.45 -2.97 8.80
N MET A 380 -15.26 -3.24 9.34
CA MET A 380 -15.12 -4.05 10.56
C MET A 380 -15.76 -3.37 11.78
N ALA A 381 -15.64 -2.05 11.91
CA ALA A 381 -16.28 -1.29 12.99
C ALA A 381 -17.82 -1.36 12.89
N PHE A 382 -18.36 -1.17 11.69
CA PHE A 382 -19.79 -1.32 11.43
C PHE A 382 -20.29 -2.74 11.72
N ASN A 383 -19.56 -3.76 11.29
CA ASN A 383 -19.94 -5.16 11.54
C ASN A 383 -19.98 -5.50 13.03
N ARG A 384 -19.11 -4.88 13.84
CA ARG A 384 -19.11 -5.04 15.31
C ARG A 384 -20.28 -4.33 15.98
N SER A 385 -20.64 -3.12 15.51
CA SER A 385 -21.71 -2.32 16.12
C SER A 385 -23.11 -2.67 15.63
N SER A 386 -23.24 -3.19 14.40
CA SER A 386 -24.52 -3.54 13.80
C SER A 386 -25.08 -4.84 14.39
N GLU A 387 -26.29 -4.79 14.92
CA GLU A 387 -27.02 -5.99 15.36
C GLU A 387 -27.71 -6.72 14.20
N THR A 388 -27.86 -6.07 13.05
CA THR A 388 -28.70 -6.57 11.94
C THR A 388 -27.91 -6.98 10.72
N TYR A 389 -26.79 -6.31 10.42
CA TYR A 389 -26.05 -6.48 9.18
C TYR A 389 -24.59 -6.89 9.42
N HIS A 390 -24.06 -7.67 8.50
CA HIS A 390 -22.63 -7.97 8.37
C HIS A 390 -22.24 -7.76 6.92
N ILE A 391 -21.16 -7.04 6.66
CA ILE A 391 -20.64 -6.79 5.32
C ILE A 391 -19.42 -7.67 5.11
N THR A 392 -19.48 -8.51 4.09
CA THR A 392 -18.34 -9.25 3.57
C THR A 392 -17.78 -8.49 2.38
N ILE A 393 -16.46 -8.30 2.35
CA ILE A 393 -15.73 -7.65 1.26
C ILE A 393 -15.33 -8.70 0.23
N GLU A 394 -15.66 -8.46 -1.04
CA GLU A 394 -15.25 -9.27 -2.19
C GLU A 394 -14.27 -8.46 -3.04
N TYR A 395 -12.99 -8.85 -2.97
CA TYR A 395 -11.95 -8.31 -3.83
C TYR A 395 -12.10 -8.89 -5.24
N CYS A 396 -12.31 -8.01 -6.21
CA CYS A 396 -12.53 -8.38 -7.61
C CYS A 396 -11.53 -7.65 -8.52
N ASP A 397 -11.31 -8.20 -9.71
CA ASP A 397 -10.72 -7.44 -10.81
C ASP A 397 -11.83 -6.77 -11.64
N MET A 398 -11.47 -5.82 -12.49
CA MET A 398 -12.44 -5.07 -13.31
C MET A 398 -13.30 -5.99 -14.20
N ASP A 399 -12.73 -7.07 -14.74
CA ASP A 399 -13.42 -8.02 -15.62
C ASP A 399 -14.45 -8.87 -14.85
N SER A 400 -14.13 -9.29 -13.63
CA SER A 400 -15.01 -10.06 -12.77
C SER A 400 -16.15 -9.21 -12.19
N LEU A 401 -15.92 -7.92 -11.96
CA LEU A 401 -16.94 -7.00 -11.45
C LEU A 401 -18.09 -6.79 -12.44
N ASP A 402 -17.79 -6.53 -13.71
CA ASP A 402 -18.80 -6.39 -14.77
C ASP A 402 -19.74 -7.62 -14.81
N ALA A 403 -19.17 -8.82 -14.66
CA ALA A 403 -19.92 -10.07 -14.61
C ALA A 403 -20.71 -10.26 -13.30
N ALA A 404 -20.17 -9.82 -12.17
CA ALA A 404 -20.82 -9.91 -10.86
C ALA A 404 -22.08 -9.05 -10.79
N LEU A 405 -22.04 -7.83 -11.35
CA LEU A 405 -23.16 -6.88 -11.35
C LEU A 405 -24.41 -7.38 -12.10
N VAL A 406 -24.22 -8.22 -13.13
CA VAL A 406 -25.33 -8.80 -13.92
C VAL A 406 -25.66 -10.24 -13.54
N SER A 407 -25.05 -10.75 -12.46
CA SER A 407 -25.26 -12.12 -12.00
C SER A 407 -26.62 -12.30 -11.34
N SER A 408 -27.00 -13.55 -11.05
CA SER A 408 -28.24 -13.84 -10.33
C SER A 408 -28.20 -13.46 -8.84
N ASP A 409 -26.99 -13.21 -8.32
CA ASP A 409 -26.72 -12.84 -6.93
C ASP A 409 -25.67 -11.72 -6.91
N PRO A 410 -26.02 -10.51 -7.34
CA PRO A 410 -25.08 -9.40 -7.44
C PRO A 410 -24.65 -8.92 -6.04
N PRO A 411 -23.52 -8.20 -5.93
CA PRO A 411 -23.14 -7.51 -4.71
C PRO A 411 -24.20 -6.45 -4.33
N ASP A 412 -24.19 -6.02 -3.07
CA ASP A 412 -25.11 -5.01 -2.55
C ASP A 412 -24.50 -3.61 -2.61
N LEU A 413 -23.22 -3.52 -2.25
CA LEU A 413 -22.40 -2.31 -2.24
C LEU A 413 -21.27 -2.44 -3.25
N ILE A 414 -20.82 -1.30 -3.75
CA ILE A 414 -19.63 -1.19 -4.60
C ILE A 414 -18.77 -0.03 -4.13
N ASN A 415 -17.48 -0.28 -3.93
CA ASN A 415 -16.49 0.78 -3.80
C ASN A 415 -15.99 1.13 -5.21
N LEU A 416 -16.21 2.38 -5.61
CA LEU A 416 -15.96 2.91 -6.95
C LEU A 416 -14.68 3.74 -7.04
N THR A 417 -13.82 3.70 -6.01
CA THR A 417 -12.53 4.39 -6.05
C THR A 417 -11.65 3.86 -7.18
N ASP A 418 -11.00 4.79 -7.90
CA ASP A 418 -10.18 4.54 -9.10
C ASP A 418 -10.94 3.91 -10.27
N MET A 419 -12.27 4.06 -10.32
CA MET A 419 -13.11 3.50 -11.36
C MET A 419 -13.82 4.59 -12.19
N ASP A 420 -14.00 4.34 -13.48
CA ASP A 420 -14.98 5.07 -14.30
C ASP A 420 -16.40 4.65 -13.90
N TYR A 421 -16.93 5.26 -12.85
CA TYR A 421 -18.27 4.97 -12.36
C TYR A 421 -19.37 5.40 -13.35
N THR A 422 -19.06 6.30 -14.28
CA THR A 422 -20.02 6.77 -15.28
C THR A 422 -20.46 5.65 -16.20
N LYS A 423 -19.56 4.71 -16.54
CA LYS A 423 -19.86 3.47 -17.28
C LYS A 423 -20.99 2.66 -16.64
N TYR A 424 -21.05 2.60 -15.31
CA TYR A 424 -22.07 1.84 -14.57
C TYR A 424 -23.37 2.65 -14.42
N GLY A 425 -23.26 3.95 -14.16
CA GLY A 425 -24.40 4.86 -14.14
C GLY A 425 -25.16 4.91 -15.47
N GLU A 426 -24.45 4.96 -16.60
CA GLU A 426 -25.04 4.96 -17.94
C GLU A 426 -25.84 3.69 -18.26
N LYS A 427 -25.47 2.57 -17.63
CA LYS A 427 -26.13 1.27 -17.76
C LYS A 427 -27.23 1.04 -16.71
N ASP A 428 -27.53 2.03 -15.88
CA ASP A 428 -28.48 1.93 -14.77
C ASP A 428 -28.13 0.80 -13.77
N ALA A 429 -26.83 0.47 -13.64
CA ALA A 429 -26.36 -0.60 -12.75
C ALA A 429 -26.29 -0.18 -11.27
N LEU A 430 -26.33 1.13 -11.01
CA LEU A 430 -26.25 1.74 -9.69
C LEU A 430 -27.60 2.34 -9.29
N GLU A 431 -27.90 2.29 -8.00
CA GLU A 431 -29.10 2.90 -7.40
C GLU A 431 -29.00 4.42 -7.43
N ASP A 432 -30.15 5.09 -7.43
CA ASP A 432 -30.19 6.54 -7.22
C ASP A 432 -30.14 6.82 -5.72
N LEU A 433 -29.07 7.47 -5.27
CA LEU A 433 -28.81 7.81 -3.87
C LEU A 433 -29.44 9.15 -3.46
N GLU A 434 -29.90 9.97 -4.40
CA GLU A 434 -30.51 11.28 -4.10
C GLU A 434 -31.71 11.16 -3.13
N PRO A 435 -32.65 10.20 -3.30
CA PRO A 435 -33.75 10.02 -2.34
C PRO A 435 -33.26 9.62 -0.95
N TRP A 436 -32.21 8.79 -0.88
CA TRP A 436 -31.67 8.31 0.39
C TRP A 436 -30.97 9.43 1.16
N LEU A 437 -30.18 10.25 0.46
CA LEU A 437 -29.54 11.43 1.03
C LEU A 437 -30.59 12.45 1.51
N THR A 438 -31.62 12.70 0.70
CA THR A 438 -32.72 13.63 1.06
C THR A 438 -33.52 13.17 2.28
N GLU A 439 -33.69 11.86 2.46
CA GLU A 439 -34.43 11.28 3.59
C GLU A 439 -33.54 11.03 4.83
N SER A 440 -32.23 11.24 4.72
CA SER A 440 -31.29 11.07 5.83
C SER A 440 -31.63 12.02 6.98
N SER A 441 -31.37 11.55 8.19
CA SER A 441 -31.44 12.39 9.40
C SER A 441 -30.06 12.73 9.97
N LEU A 442 -29.00 12.24 9.32
CA LEU A 442 -27.61 12.37 9.76
C LEU A 442 -26.73 13.14 8.78
N LEU A 443 -27.17 13.25 7.53
CA LEU A 443 -26.48 13.92 6.44
C LEU A 443 -27.45 14.86 5.74
N ASP A 444 -26.99 16.07 5.45
CA ASP A 444 -27.69 17.01 4.57
C ASP A 444 -26.98 17.06 3.22
N ARG A 445 -27.72 17.33 2.14
CA ARG A 445 -27.12 17.41 0.79
C ARG A 445 -26.11 18.55 0.70
N GLU A 446 -26.41 19.64 1.40
CA GLU A 446 -25.57 20.82 1.51
C GLU A 446 -24.27 20.59 2.31
N ASP A 447 -24.11 19.42 2.96
CA ASP A 447 -22.85 19.04 3.60
C ASP A 447 -21.74 18.73 2.59
N PHE A 448 -22.07 18.55 1.31
CA PHE A 448 -21.12 18.18 0.25
C PHE A 448 -20.98 19.29 -0.80
N PRO A 449 -19.79 19.50 -1.40
CA PRO A 449 -19.60 20.39 -2.53
C PRO A 449 -20.53 20.04 -3.71
N GLU A 450 -21.16 21.05 -4.29
CA GLU A 450 -22.06 20.87 -5.44
C GLU A 450 -21.33 20.19 -6.61
N ALA A 451 -20.10 20.63 -6.92
CA ALA A 451 -19.29 20.06 -7.99
C ALA A 451 -19.06 18.55 -7.85
N ILE A 452 -18.95 18.05 -6.61
CA ILE A 452 -18.77 16.62 -6.33
C ILE A 452 -20.07 15.85 -6.56
N LEU A 453 -21.20 16.38 -6.06
CA LEU A 453 -22.50 15.74 -6.26
C LEU A 453 -22.93 15.76 -7.73
N GLU A 454 -22.62 16.83 -8.45
CA GLU A 454 -22.82 16.94 -9.90
C GLU A 454 -21.98 15.89 -10.65
N ALA A 455 -20.69 15.75 -10.33
CA ALA A 455 -19.83 14.72 -10.92
C ALA A 455 -20.35 13.30 -10.65
N CYS A 456 -20.84 13.05 -9.43
CA CYS A 456 -21.44 11.77 -9.04
C CYS A 456 -22.85 11.56 -9.61
N THR A 457 -23.42 12.52 -10.33
CA THR A 457 -24.76 12.44 -10.92
C THR A 457 -24.71 12.04 -12.39
N VAL A 458 -25.15 10.82 -12.68
CA VAL A 458 -25.17 10.27 -14.05
C VAL A 458 -26.62 10.06 -14.47
N LYS A 459 -27.00 10.56 -15.65
CA LYS A 459 -28.41 10.56 -16.12
C LYS A 459 -29.42 11.16 -15.13
N GLY A 460 -28.98 12.15 -14.34
CA GLY A 460 -29.81 12.78 -13.32
C GLY A 460 -30.09 11.91 -12.10
N ARG A 461 -29.26 10.89 -11.86
CA ARG A 461 -29.30 10.00 -10.68
C ARG A 461 -27.97 10.11 -9.95
N LEU A 462 -27.99 10.32 -8.64
CA LEU A 462 -26.78 10.35 -7.83
C LEU A 462 -26.30 8.91 -7.62
N VAL A 463 -25.25 8.47 -8.32
CA VAL A 463 -24.90 7.04 -8.37
C VAL A 463 -23.91 6.59 -7.28
N CYS A 464 -23.24 7.55 -6.64
CA CYS A 464 -22.32 7.33 -5.53
C CYS A 464 -22.16 8.60 -4.69
N ILE A 465 -21.63 8.46 -3.47
CA ILE A 465 -21.24 9.59 -2.61
C ILE A 465 -19.84 9.30 -2.06
N PRO A 466 -18.85 10.21 -2.22
CA PRO A 466 -17.51 10.05 -1.66
C PRO A 466 -17.41 10.50 -0.19
N ASP A 467 -16.37 10.01 0.48
CA ASP A 467 -16.00 10.39 1.84
C ASP A 467 -14.78 11.32 1.87
N GLU A 468 -13.91 11.18 0.88
CA GLU A 468 -12.64 11.91 0.79
C GLU A 468 -12.44 12.46 -0.63
N MET A 469 -11.57 13.45 -0.74
CA MET A 469 -11.20 14.09 -1.99
C MET A 469 -9.79 14.67 -1.96
N TYR A 470 -9.23 14.89 -3.13
CA TYR A 470 -8.09 15.77 -3.33
C TYR A 470 -8.18 16.43 -4.70
N CYS A 471 -7.38 17.47 -4.93
CA CYS A 471 -7.29 18.13 -6.24
C CYS A 471 -5.89 17.99 -6.81
N THR A 472 -5.77 17.99 -8.13
CA THR A 472 -4.52 18.16 -8.86
C THR A 472 -4.63 19.42 -9.71
N THR A 473 -3.59 20.26 -9.64
CA THR A 473 -3.57 21.56 -10.30
C THR A 473 -2.18 21.92 -10.81
N VAL A 474 -2.13 22.99 -11.62
CA VAL A 474 -0.89 23.65 -12.03
C VAL A 474 -0.63 24.84 -11.11
N VAL A 475 0.55 24.88 -10.50
CA VAL A 475 1.03 25.98 -9.67
C VAL A 475 2.17 26.71 -10.38
N GLY A 476 2.11 28.04 -10.36
CA GLY A 476 3.15 28.91 -10.90
C GLY A 476 3.39 30.13 -10.02
N ARG A 477 4.51 30.82 -10.26
CA ARG A 477 4.81 32.09 -9.58
C ARG A 477 3.83 33.15 -10.00
N THR A 478 3.19 33.81 -9.04
CA THR A 478 2.25 34.92 -9.29
C THR A 478 2.90 36.04 -10.11
N SER A 479 4.22 36.23 -9.95
CA SER A 479 5.02 37.20 -10.69
C SER A 479 5.18 36.88 -12.19
N GLN A 480 4.98 35.62 -12.59
CA GLN A 480 5.13 35.13 -13.97
C GLN A 480 3.80 34.83 -14.64
N VAL A 481 2.87 34.16 -13.94
CA VAL A 481 1.58 33.73 -14.50
C VAL A 481 0.44 34.71 -14.25
N GLY A 482 0.67 35.73 -13.40
CA GLY A 482 -0.35 36.68 -12.97
C GLY A 482 -1.05 36.25 -11.68
N ALA A 483 -2.02 37.05 -11.24
CA ALA A 483 -2.71 36.88 -9.95
C ALA A 483 -4.12 36.30 -10.06
N GLY A 484 -4.54 35.87 -11.26
CA GLY A 484 -5.83 35.21 -11.48
C GLY A 484 -5.62 33.75 -11.88
N ALA A 485 -6.54 32.88 -11.47
CA ALA A 485 -6.61 31.52 -11.99
C ALA A 485 -7.29 31.50 -13.38
N GLY A 486 -7.01 30.46 -14.15
CA GLY A 486 -7.52 30.30 -15.52
C GLY A 486 -6.68 31.07 -16.54
N TRP A 487 -6.34 30.36 -17.62
CA TRP A 487 -5.45 30.84 -18.68
C TRP A 487 -5.54 29.94 -19.90
N THR A 488 -5.10 30.44 -21.05
CA THR A 488 -5.19 29.73 -22.33
C THR A 488 -3.89 29.02 -22.67
N ALA A 489 -3.94 28.10 -23.64
CA ALA A 489 -2.72 27.52 -24.19
C ALA A 489 -1.77 28.58 -24.77
N ALA A 490 -2.31 29.68 -25.32
CA ALA A 490 -1.50 30.79 -25.82
C ALA A 490 -0.75 31.53 -24.69
N ASP A 491 -1.32 31.63 -23.49
CA ASP A 491 -0.66 32.24 -22.33
C ASP A 491 0.51 31.37 -21.85
N VAL A 492 0.35 30.04 -21.84
CA VAL A 492 1.44 29.08 -21.56
C VAL A 492 2.56 29.20 -22.60
N MET A 493 2.19 29.29 -23.88
CA MET A 493 3.17 29.46 -24.96
C MET A 493 3.94 30.78 -24.81
N ALA A 494 3.25 31.88 -24.49
CA ALA A 494 3.88 33.17 -24.23
C ALA A 494 4.83 33.12 -23.02
N LEU A 495 4.42 32.42 -21.94
CA LEU A 495 5.27 32.23 -20.76
C LEU A 495 6.59 31.52 -21.10
N ALA A 496 6.55 30.48 -21.93
CA ALA A 496 7.76 29.80 -22.40
C ALA A 496 8.62 30.69 -23.31
N GLU A 497 8.01 31.44 -24.22
CA GLU A 497 8.71 32.36 -25.13
C GLU A 497 9.40 33.52 -24.40
N ASP A 498 8.78 34.04 -23.33
CA ASP A 498 9.35 35.07 -22.47
C ASP A 498 10.49 34.54 -21.59
N ASN A 499 10.59 33.20 -21.42
CA ASN A 499 11.58 32.54 -20.60
C ASN A 499 12.34 31.44 -21.37
N PRO A 500 13.03 31.75 -22.48
CA PRO A 500 13.57 30.77 -23.43
C PRO A 500 14.78 29.95 -22.91
N GLN A 501 15.16 30.14 -21.64
CA GLN A 501 16.23 29.39 -20.97
C GLN A 501 15.69 28.52 -19.82
N ALA A 502 14.37 28.55 -19.60
CA ALA A 502 13.69 27.77 -18.58
C ALA A 502 12.86 26.67 -19.24
N GLU A 503 12.71 25.56 -18.54
CA GLU A 503 11.75 24.51 -18.87
C GLU A 503 10.39 24.86 -18.24
N LEU A 504 9.30 24.47 -18.89
CA LEU A 504 7.97 24.67 -18.33
C LEU A 504 7.82 23.91 -17.00
N PHE A 505 8.22 22.64 -16.94
CA PHE A 505 8.13 21.78 -15.75
C PHE A 505 9.20 20.68 -15.79
N LEU A 506 9.31 19.87 -14.73
CA LEU A 506 10.33 18.81 -14.64
C LEU A 506 10.15 17.76 -15.75
N HIS A 507 11.25 17.43 -16.45
CA HIS A 507 11.25 16.47 -17.57
C HIS A 507 10.22 16.83 -18.65
N ASN A 508 10.19 18.12 -19.03
CA ASN A 508 9.36 18.69 -20.08
C ASN A 508 9.49 17.94 -21.42
N ASN A 509 8.72 16.86 -21.57
CA ASN A 509 8.70 15.98 -22.74
C ASN A 509 7.34 16.03 -23.44
N PHE A 510 7.32 15.52 -24.67
CA PHE A 510 6.15 15.59 -25.55
C PHE A 510 4.91 14.92 -24.94
N THR A 511 5.07 13.75 -24.33
CA THR A 511 3.97 13.02 -23.71
C THR A 511 3.35 13.80 -22.56
N LEU A 512 4.15 14.35 -21.65
CA LEU A 512 3.64 15.12 -20.51
C LEU A 512 3.00 16.44 -20.94
N MET A 513 3.57 17.13 -21.94
CA MET A 513 2.94 18.34 -22.47
C MET A 513 1.55 18.03 -23.03
N VAL A 514 1.39 16.96 -23.81
CA VAL A 514 0.10 16.61 -24.44
C VAL A 514 -0.88 16.01 -23.44
N ARG A 515 -0.45 15.05 -22.61
CA ARG A 515 -1.33 14.26 -21.73
C ARG A 515 -1.70 14.97 -20.43
N GLU A 516 -0.79 15.77 -19.88
CA GLU A 516 -0.95 16.36 -18.55
C GLU A 516 -1.23 17.84 -18.65
N LEU A 517 -0.36 18.62 -19.30
CA LEU A 517 -0.50 20.08 -19.32
C LEU A 517 -1.60 20.56 -20.28
N PHE A 518 -1.64 20.06 -21.52
CA PHE A 518 -2.56 20.57 -22.56
C PHE A 518 -3.78 19.69 -22.82
N ARG A 519 -4.04 18.66 -21.99
CA ARG A 519 -5.16 17.74 -22.20
C ARG A 519 -6.49 18.48 -22.36
N ASP A 520 -6.82 19.35 -21.40
CA ASP A 520 -8.11 20.05 -21.36
C ASP A 520 -8.28 20.99 -22.57
N TYR A 521 -7.21 21.71 -22.93
CA TYR A 521 -7.17 22.49 -24.17
C TYR A 521 -7.42 21.62 -25.41
N ILE A 522 -6.73 20.48 -25.53
CA ILE A 522 -6.83 19.60 -26.70
C ILE A 522 -8.23 19.03 -26.83
N LEU A 523 -8.78 18.50 -25.74
CA LEU A 523 -10.12 17.90 -25.73
C LEU A 523 -11.23 18.94 -25.88
N GLY A 524 -11.04 20.16 -25.35
CA GLY A 524 -12.02 21.25 -25.47
C GLY A 524 -12.02 21.94 -26.84
N GLU A 525 -10.86 22.12 -27.47
CA GLU A 525 -10.74 22.85 -28.74
C GLU A 525 -10.97 21.96 -29.96
N TYR A 526 -10.47 20.72 -29.94
CA TYR A 526 -10.41 19.87 -31.14
C TYR A 526 -11.43 18.73 -31.16
N VAL A 527 -12.24 18.57 -30.10
CA VAL A 527 -13.27 17.51 -30.02
C VAL A 527 -14.63 18.12 -29.71
N ASP A 528 -15.58 17.91 -30.61
CA ASP A 528 -16.99 18.18 -30.39
C ASP A 528 -17.68 16.88 -29.97
N TRP A 529 -17.84 16.70 -28.66
CA TRP A 529 -18.45 15.52 -28.06
C TRP A 529 -19.95 15.40 -28.38
N GLU A 530 -20.66 16.50 -28.57
CA GLU A 530 -22.11 16.51 -28.87
C GLU A 530 -22.38 16.04 -30.30
N ASN A 531 -21.61 16.56 -31.25
CA ASN A 531 -21.76 16.24 -32.67
C ASN A 531 -20.92 15.05 -33.13
N GLY A 532 -20.00 14.56 -32.29
CA GLY A 532 -19.05 13.49 -32.63
C GLY A 532 -18.09 13.91 -33.73
N GLU A 533 -17.68 15.17 -33.72
CA GLU A 533 -16.76 15.77 -34.71
C GLU A 533 -15.40 16.08 -34.07
N CYS A 534 -14.36 16.19 -34.89
CA CYS A 534 -13.03 16.59 -34.44
C CYS A 534 -12.26 17.29 -35.56
N SER A 535 -11.24 18.07 -35.22
CA SER A 535 -10.53 19.00 -36.13
C SER A 535 -8.99 18.91 -36.05
N PHE A 536 -8.45 17.71 -35.84
CA PHE A 536 -7.01 17.44 -35.73
C PHE A 536 -6.21 17.58 -37.03
N ASP A 537 -6.84 17.68 -38.21
CA ASP A 537 -6.13 17.90 -39.49
C ASP A 537 -6.04 19.38 -39.92
N GLY A 538 -6.49 20.30 -39.06
CA GLY A 538 -6.43 21.75 -39.27
C GLY A 538 -5.03 22.36 -39.09
N GLU A 539 -4.84 23.57 -39.64
CA GLU A 539 -3.57 24.32 -39.53
C GLU A 539 -3.26 24.76 -38.10
N GLU A 540 -4.29 25.03 -37.30
CA GLU A 540 -4.17 25.43 -35.89
C GLU A 540 -3.58 24.30 -35.04
N PHE A 541 -4.18 23.11 -35.07
CA PHE A 541 -3.64 21.93 -34.38
C PHE A 541 -2.23 21.58 -34.85
N LEU A 542 -1.97 21.62 -36.17
CA LEU A 542 -0.64 21.37 -36.72
C LEU A 542 0.41 22.37 -36.23
N SER A 543 0.02 23.63 -36.01
CA SER A 543 0.92 24.66 -35.49
C SER A 543 1.17 24.44 -34.00
N PHE A 544 0.13 24.16 -33.23
CA PHE A 544 0.20 23.84 -31.81
C PHE A 544 1.09 22.62 -31.53
N ILE A 545 0.84 21.49 -32.19
CA ILE A 545 1.58 20.26 -31.90
C ILE A 545 3.06 20.33 -32.32
N ARG A 546 3.37 21.17 -33.32
CA ARG A 546 4.76 21.49 -33.68
C ARG A 546 5.43 22.32 -32.60
N TRP A 547 4.74 23.32 -32.08
CA TRP A 547 5.26 24.12 -30.99
C TRP A 547 5.54 23.24 -29.76
N VAL A 548 4.62 22.34 -29.40
CA VAL A 548 4.84 21.36 -28.31
C VAL A 548 6.09 20.52 -28.56
N ALA A 549 6.24 19.98 -29.77
CA ALA A 549 7.41 19.20 -30.15
C ALA A 549 8.73 20.00 -30.12
N GLU A 550 8.70 21.28 -30.53
CA GLU A 550 9.86 22.17 -30.52
C GLU A 550 10.30 22.58 -29.11
N HIS A 551 9.38 22.52 -28.13
CA HIS A 551 9.63 22.86 -26.73
C HIS A 551 9.67 21.63 -25.80
N SER A 552 9.79 20.44 -26.39
CA SER A 552 10.01 19.18 -25.66
C SER A 552 11.50 18.84 -25.70
N ASP A 553 12.18 18.98 -24.56
CA ASP A 553 13.64 18.88 -24.47
C ASP A 553 14.14 17.57 -23.84
N ALA A 554 13.25 16.82 -23.18
CA ALA A 554 13.58 15.58 -22.49
C ALA A 554 13.25 14.32 -23.33
N GLU A 555 14.04 13.26 -23.13
CA GLU A 555 13.73 11.94 -23.67
C GLU A 555 12.43 11.43 -23.06
N ASP A 556 11.53 10.94 -23.91
CA ASP A 556 10.25 10.39 -23.48
C ASP A 556 10.47 8.96 -22.96
N SER A 557 10.67 8.85 -21.64
CA SER A 557 10.79 7.55 -20.96
C SER A 557 9.42 6.90 -20.70
N GLY A 558 8.32 7.65 -20.86
CA GLY A 558 6.98 7.22 -20.44
C GLY A 558 6.80 7.08 -18.92
N GLU A 559 7.82 7.38 -18.12
CA GLU A 559 7.75 7.36 -16.65
C GLU A 559 7.33 8.73 -16.14
N VAL A 560 6.48 8.77 -15.12
CA VAL A 560 6.12 9.99 -14.38
C VAL A 560 7.36 10.50 -13.65
N PRO A 561 7.86 11.70 -13.98
CA PRO A 561 8.86 12.41 -13.19
C PRO A 561 8.57 12.42 -11.71
N MET A 562 9.41 11.77 -10.90
CA MET A 562 9.48 12.11 -9.48
C MET A 562 10.55 13.16 -9.28
N GLU A 563 10.16 14.28 -8.66
CA GLU A 563 11.16 15.24 -8.18
C GLU A 563 12.07 14.50 -7.20
N ALA A 564 13.36 14.42 -7.51
CA ALA A 564 14.34 13.96 -6.55
C ALA A 564 14.28 14.97 -5.40
N GLY A 565 13.66 14.60 -4.28
CA GLY A 565 13.35 15.48 -3.14
C GLY A 565 14.59 16.13 -2.52
N ILE A 566 15.22 17.04 -3.24
CA ILE A 566 16.44 17.77 -2.95
C ILE A 566 16.32 19.15 -3.61
N GLY A 567 16.23 20.20 -2.80
CA GLY A 567 16.23 21.58 -3.29
C GLY A 567 14.88 22.32 -3.12
N THR A 568 14.91 23.60 -3.47
CA THR A 568 13.74 24.43 -3.76
C THR A 568 13.48 24.45 -5.27
N MET A 569 12.32 24.96 -5.68
CA MET A 569 11.95 25.09 -7.09
C MET A 569 13.05 25.81 -7.88
N PRO A 570 13.67 25.17 -8.90
CA PRO A 570 14.67 25.82 -9.73
C PRO A 570 14.11 27.09 -10.41
N LYS A 571 14.96 28.11 -10.58
CA LYS A 571 14.56 29.33 -11.30
C LYS A 571 14.30 29.06 -12.78
N GLU A 572 14.99 28.06 -13.31
CA GLU A 572 14.87 27.57 -14.67
C GLU A 572 13.70 26.58 -14.85
N ARG A 573 12.80 26.46 -13.85
CA ARG A 573 11.53 25.73 -13.94
C ARG A 573 10.35 26.67 -13.63
N LEU A 574 9.36 26.72 -14.51
CA LEU A 574 8.29 27.72 -14.44
C LEU A 574 7.06 27.25 -13.67
N LEU A 575 6.69 25.98 -13.80
CA LEU A 575 5.43 25.40 -13.32
C LEU A 575 5.67 24.10 -12.54
N SER A 576 4.77 23.83 -11.59
CA SER A 576 4.51 22.52 -10.99
C SER A 576 3.17 22.03 -11.54
N ILE A 577 3.17 21.04 -12.44
CA ILE A 577 1.96 20.61 -13.19
C ILE A 577 1.23 19.40 -12.57
N TRP A 578 1.77 18.82 -11.49
CA TRP A 578 1.16 17.77 -10.68
C TRP A 578 1.14 18.17 -9.22
N SER A 579 0.69 19.39 -8.95
CA SER A 579 0.54 19.84 -7.58
C SER A 579 -0.70 19.18 -6.99
N HIS A 580 -0.50 18.12 -6.19
CA HIS A 580 -1.58 17.40 -5.52
C HIS A 580 -1.94 18.12 -4.22
N VAL A 581 -3.07 18.81 -4.21
CA VAL A 581 -3.65 19.45 -3.03
C VAL A 581 -4.29 18.35 -2.15
N LEU A 582 -3.44 17.68 -1.36
CA LEU A 582 -3.81 16.58 -0.46
C LEU A 582 -4.18 17.06 0.95
N SER A 583 -3.82 18.30 1.29
CA SER A 583 -4.04 18.94 2.60
C SER A 583 -4.31 20.44 2.45
N LEU A 584 -4.89 21.06 3.49
CA LEU A 584 -5.24 22.49 3.48
C LEU A 584 -4.01 23.41 3.46
N ASP A 585 -2.86 22.95 3.93
CA ASP A 585 -1.59 23.69 3.94
C ASP A 585 -0.75 23.48 2.67
N HIS A 586 -1.28 22.80 1.65
CA HIS A 586 -0.51 22.46 0.45
C HIS A 586 -0.04 23.68 -0.36
N LEU A 587 -0.88 24.70 -0.53
CA LEU A 587 -0.44 25.92 -1.25
C LEU A 587 0.60 26.73 -0.44
N LEU A 588 0.58 26.60 0.89
CA LEU A 588 1.62 27.14 1.76
C LEU A 588 2.95 26.39 1.57
N TYR A 589 2.89 25.06 1.44
CA TYR A 589 4.04 24.23 1.04
C TYR A 589 4.60 24.67 -0.32
N GLU A 590 3.75 24.84 -1.33
CA GLU A 590 4.18 25.30 -2.66
C GLU A 590 4.82 26.70 -2.61
N ARG A 591 4.27 27.63 -1.84
CA ARG A 591 4.89 28.96 -1.63
C ARG A 591 6.30 28.83 -1.06
N ALA A 592 6.47 27.99 -0.04
CA ALA A 592 7.77 27.74 0.57
C ALA A 592 8.75 27.07 -0.42
N TYR A 593 8.27 26.08 -1.18
CA TYR A 593 9.04 25.39 -2.21
C TYR A 593 9.50 26.33 -3.34
N PHE A 594 8.64 27.23 -3.80
CA PHE A 594 8.96 28.24 -4.82
C PHE A 594 9.81 29.39 -4.28
N GLY A 595 9.74 29.68 -2.97
CA GLY A 595 10.44 30.78 -2.32
C GLY A 595 9.86 32.17 -2.63
N GLU A 596 8.66 32.23 -3.20
CA GLU A 596 7.90 33.46 -3.49
C GLU A 596 6.40 33.16 -3.60
N GLU A 597 5.56 34.20 -3.71
CA GLU A 597 4.12 34.03 -3.86
C GLU A 597 3.75 33.21 -5.10
N VAL A 598 2.87 32.23 -4.89
CA VAL A 598 2.38 31.30 -5.92
C VAL A 598 0.88 31.42 -6.09
N ILE A 599 0.38 30.90 -7.20
CA ILE A 599 -1.05 30.72 -7.45
C ILE A 599 -1.29 29.35 -8.09
N ALA A 600 -2.36 28.68 -7.68
CA ALA A 600 -2.93 27.55 -8.41
C ALA A 600 -3.65 28.10 -9.66
N VAL A 601 -2.92 28.21 -10.76
CA VAL A 601 -3.43 28.79 -12.01
C VAL A 601 -4.36 27.82 -12.76
N GLY A 602 -4.19 26.51 -12.53
CA GLY A 602 -4.99 25.46 -13.17
C GLY A 602 -4.47 25.06 -14.55
N TYR A 603 -5.11 24.07 -15.16
CA TYR A 603 -4.75 23.60 -16.51
C TYR A 603 -5.24 24.59 -17.59
N PRO A 604 -4.47 24.81 -18.66
CA PRO A 604 -4.88 25.69 -19.75
C PRO A 604 -6.09 25.13 -20.51
N THR A 605 -7.06 25.99 -20.77
CA THR A 605 -8.28 25.67 -21.53
C THR A 605 -8.38 26.53 -22.79
N ALA A 606 -9.30 26.20 -23.70
CA ALA A 606 -9.49 26.93 -24.95
C ALA A 606 -9.94 28.39 -24.74
N ASP A 607 -10.79 28.62 -23.75
CA ASP A 607 -11.41 29.91 -23.45
C ASP A 607 -10.80 30.62 -22.24
N GLY A 608 -9.84 29.99 -21.55
CA GLY A 608 -9.18 30.54 -20.36
C GLY A 608 -10.01 30.38 -19.08
N SER A 609 -11.04 29.53 -19.09
CA SER A 609 -11.73 29.07 -17.89
C SER A 609 -10.78 28.38 -16.92
N VAL A 610 -11.07 28.49 -15.63
CA VAL A 610 -10.32 27.82 -14.57
C VAL A 610 -10.57 26.32 -14.69
N SER A 611 -9.49 25.53 -14.73
CA SER A 611 -9.58 24.07 -14.72
C SER A 611 -8.66 23.48 -13.64
N HIS A 612 -9.25 22.77 -12.70
CA HIS A 612 -8.55 21.91 -11.74
C HIS A 612 -9.18 20.52 -11.83
N HIS A 613 -8.40 19.48 -11.57
CA HIS A 613 -8.92 18.12 -11.59
C HIS A 613 -9.13 17.64 -10.16
N GLY A 614 -10.37 17.32 -9.83
CA GLY A 614 -10.75 16.72 -8.56
C GLY A 614 -10.65 15.20 -8.65
N THR A 615 -10.22 14.56 -7.58
CA THR A 615 -10.31 13.11 -7.41
C THR A 615 -11.00 12.83 -6.11
N ALA A 616 -12.14 12.17 -6.20
CA ALA A 616 -12.86 11.74 -5.03
C ALA A 616 -12.55 10.26 -4.69
N ILE A 617 -12.61 9.94 -3.42
CA ILE A 617 -12.07 8.73 -2.80
C ILE A 617 -13.13 8.14 -1.87
N ASN A 618 -13.10 6.81 -1.73
CA ASN A 618 -14.09 6.03 -1.00
C ASN A 618 -15.53 6.30 -1.49
N HIS A 619 -15.72 6.42 -2.81
CA HIS A 619 -17.05 6.50 -3.42
C HIS A 619 -17.81 5.21 -3.21
N LEU A 620 -18.90 5.28 -2.44
CA LEU A 620 -19.76 4.12 -2.23
C LEU A 620 -21.03 4.26 -3.07
N GLY A 621 -21.32 3.21 -3.84
CA GLY A 621 -22.57 3.03 -4.57
C GLY A 621 -23.37 1.84 -4.05
N ILE A 622 -24.69 1.87 -4.25
CA ILE A 622 -25.55 0.70 -4.05
C ILE A 622 -25.87 0.10 -5.41
N VAL A 623 -25.75 -1.22 -5.54
CA VAL A 623 -26.09 -1.90 -6.79
C VAL A 623 -27.60 -1.87 -6.99
N ALA A 624 -28.08 -1.42 -8.15
CA ALA A 624 -29.51 -1.24 -8.43
C ALA A 624 -30.33 -2.53 -8.28
N ALA A 625 -29.71 -3.68 -8.59
CA ALA A 625 -30.30 -5.01 -8.49
C ALA A 625 -30.23 -5.63 -7.08
N SER A 626 -29.58 -4.96 -6.12
CA SER A 626 -29.52 -5.41 -4.73
C SER A 626 -30.92 -5.50 -4.13
N LYS A 627 -31.13 -6.52 -3.30
CA LYS A 627 -32.36 -6.72 -2.52
C LYS A 627 -32.24 -6.14 -1.10
N GLN A 628 -31.07 -5.59 -0.75
CA GLN A 628 -30.72 -5.15 0.61
C GLN A 628 -30.30 -3.68 0.62
N LYS A 629 -31.04 -2.82 -0.08
CA LYS A 629 -30.69 -1.41 -0.27
C LYS A 629 -30.72 -0.64 1.04
N GLU A 630 -31.65 -0.96 1.94
CA GLU A 630 -31.76 -0.33 3.25
C GLU A 630 -30.53 -0.62 4.12
N GLY A 631 -30.04 -1.87 4.11
CA GLY A 631 -28.82 -2.25 4.83
C GLY A 631 -27.57 -1.63 4.22
N ALA A 632 -27.51 -1.56 2.89
CA ALA A 632 -26.43 -0.90 2.16
C ALA A 632 -26.39 0.61 2.47
N TRP A 633 -27.54 1.29 2.43
CA TRP A 633 -27.64 2.70 2.80
C TRP A 633 -27.27 2.93 4.27
N GLN A 634 -27.73 2.09 5.20
CA GLN A 634 -27.37 2.24 6.61
C GLN A 634 -25.85 2.23 6.83
N PHE A 635 -25.11 1.43 6.06
CA PHE A 635 -23.65 1.49 6.07
C PHE A 635 -23.13 2.80 5.51
N ILE A 636 -23.56 3.21 4.31
CA ILE A 636 -23.11 4.46 3.67
C ILE A 636 -23.41 5.67 4.57
N GLU A 637 -24.61 5.77 5.11
CA GLU A 637 -25.04 6.84 6.01
C GLU A 637 -24.17 6.85 7.28
N SER A 638 -23.98 5.71 7.95
CA SER A 638 -23.11 5.61 9.13
C SER A 638 -21.64 5.88 8.84
N PHE A 639 -21.19 5.55 7.63
CA PHE A 639 -19.83 5.77 7.16
C PHE A 639 -19.63 7.29 7.01
N LEU A 640 -20.39 7.93 6.14
CA LEU A 640 -20.27 9.37 5.88
C LEU A 640 -20.65 10.24 7.09
N SER A 641 -21.52 9.76 7.99
CA SER A 641 -21.97 10.53 9.16
C SER A 641 -21.00 10.48 10.34
N ARG A 642 -19.86 9.79 10.23
CA ARG A 642 -18.91 9.65 11.34
C ARG A 642 -18.39 11.02 11.79
N GLU A 643 -18.27 11.20 13.10
CA GLU A 643 -17.62 12.38 13.69
C GLU A 643 -16.13 12.11 13.94
N ASP A 644 -15.81 10.89 14.34
CA ASP A 644 -14.44 10.45 14.57
C ASP A 644 -13.87 9.78 13.31
N GLY A 645 -12.79 10.32 12.77
CA GLY A 645 -12.10 9.72 11.62
C GLY A 645 -10.80 10.43 11.28
N ALA A 646 -9.73 9.66 11.11
CA ALA A 646 -8.58 10.18 10.37
C ALA A 646 -8.93 10.11 8.89
N TYR A 647 -8.73 11.20 8.16
CA TYR A 647 -8.77 11.23 6.70
C TYR A 647 -7.36 11.00 6.14
N THR A 648 -7.28 10.32 4.98
CA THR A 648 -6.05 10.16 4.21
C THR A 648 -5.79 11.43 3.40
N PHE A 649 -6.87 12.00 2.86
CA PHE A 649 -6.89 13.22 2.08
C PHE A 649 -7.83 14.23 2.74
N LEU A 650 -8.43 15.13 1.95
CA LEU A 650 -9.41 16.10 2.45
C LEU A 650 -10.78 15.42 2.59
N PRO A 651 -11.54 15.66 3.67
CA PRO A 651 -12.90 15.16 3.78
C PRO A 651 -13.79 15.80 2.70
N ALA A 652 -14.64 14.99 2.07
CA ALA A 652 -15.64 15.48 1.11
C ALA A 652 -16.80 16.23 1.80
N ARG A 653 -16.97 16.06 3.11
CA ARG A 653 -17.92 16.80 3.93
C ARG A 653 -17.36 18.16 4.35
N MET A 654 -18.10 19.23 4.03
CA MET A 654 -17.70 20.61 4.26
C MET A 654 -17.58 20.95 5.74
N ASP A 655 -18.45 20.44 6.61
CA ASP A 655 -18.34 20.69 8.06
C ASP A 655 -17.04 20.13 8.65
N ARG A 656 -16.63 18.93 8.21
CA ARG A 656 -15.34 18.32 8.59
C ARG A 656 -14.15 19.08 7.99
N LEU A 657 -14.27 19.55 6.76
CA LEU A 657 -13.23 20.35 6.10
C LEU A 657 -13.05 21.71 6.79
N GLU A 658 -14.14 22.36 7.20
CA GLU A 658 -14.14 23.61 7.95
C GLU A 658 -13.55 23.43 9.36
N GLU A 659 -13.84 22.34 10.05
CA GLU A 659 -13.21 21.99 11.34
C GLU A 659 -11.68 21.86 11.19
N MET A 660 -11.21 21.21 10.12
CA MET A 660 -9.78 21.14 9.81
C MET A 660 -9.18 22.52 9.52
N ALA A 661 -9.90 23.37 8.78
CA ALA A 661 -9.46 24.73 8.46
C ALA A 661 -9.35 25.61 9.71
N ASP A 662 -10.36 25.56 10.59
CA ASP A 662 -10.36 26.32 11.85
C ASP A 662 -9.24 25.87 12.80
N ALA A 663 -8.90 24.57 12.80
CA ALA A 663 -7.76 24.07 13.57
C ALA A 663 -6.42 24.67 13.11
N LEU A 664 -6.29 25.05 11.83
CA LEU A 664 -5.09 25.62 11.23
C LEU A 664 -4.97 27.15 11.39
N LEU A 665 -6.01 27.85 11.84
CA LEU A 665 -5.93 29.29 12.08
C LEU A 665 -5.10 29.64 13.33
N PRO A 666 -4.42 30.79 13.39
CA PRO A 666 -3.74 31.24 14.59
C PRO A 666 -4.69 31.39 15.78
N GLU A 667 -4.24 31.05 16.99
CA GLU A 667 -5.02 31.30 18.21
C GLU A 667 -5.02 32.79 18.57
N GLU A 668 -6.20 33.39 18.71
CA GLU A 668 -6.31 34.77 19.18
C GLU A 668 -6.10 34.85 20.71
N GLY A 669 -5.06 35.58 21.14
CA GLY A 669 -4.92 36.03 22.53
C GLY A 669 -4.24 35.08 23.52
N THR A 670 -3.59 34.00 23.05
CA THR A 670 -2.75 33.14 23.88
C THR A 670 -1.29 33.63 23.90
N GLU A 671 -0.62 33.54 25.06
CA GLU A 671 0.83 33.84 25.16
C GLU A 671 1.70 32.70 24.61
N SER A 672 1.10 31.54 24.31
CA SER A 672 1.74 30.38 23.68
C SER A 672 1.72 30.49 22.17
N VAL A 673 2.90 30.58 21.56
CA VAL A 673 3.08 30.52 20.11
C VAL A 673 3.27 29.06 19.71
N GLU A 674 2.19 28.28 19.75
CA GLU A 674 2.22 26.90 19.26
C GLU A 674 2.37 26.93 17.73
N MET A 675 3.36 26.18 17.22
CA MET A 675 3.52 26.00 15.78
C MET A 675 2.55 24.91 15.35
N LYS A 676 1.61 25.26 14.47
CA LYS A 676 0.56 24.35 14.00
C LYS A 676 0.97 23.60 12.73
N ILE A 677 1.84 24.21 11.93
CA ILE A 677 2.25 23.70 10.63
C ILE A 677 3.77 23.62 10.59
N HIS A 678 4.28 22.46 10.17
CA HIS A 678 5.70 22.20 9.99
C HIS A 678 5.93 21.73 8.56
N ILE A 679 6.50 22.60 7.73
CA ILE A 679 6.81 22.31 6.35
C ILE A 679 8.29 21.97 6.24
N ARG A 680 8.57 20.77 5.76
CA ARG A 680 9.92 20.35 5.40
C ARG A 680 10.10 20.44 3.89
N ILE A 681 10.91 21.39 3.46
CA ILE A 681 11.26 21.55 2.05
C ILE A 681 12.31 20.48 1.69
N PRO A 682 12.34 19.98 0.45
CA PRO A 682 13.26 18.92 0.07
C PRO A 682 14.76 19.28 0.19
N ASP A 683 15.13 20.56 0.31
CA ASP A 683 16.50 20.99 0.62
C ASP A 683 16.93 20.80 2.09
N GLY A 684 16.00 20.35 2.95
CA GLY A 684 16.19 20.14 4.38
C GLY A 684 15.93 21.38 5.23
N ALA A 685 15.44 22.48 4.65
CA ALA A 685 14.94 23.62 5.40
C ALA A 685 13.59 23.27 6.04
N ASP A 686 13.47 23.60 7.33
CA ASP A 686 12.24 23.45 8.08
C ASP A 686 11.63 24.85 8.29
N GLU A 687 10.41 25.05 7.79
CA GLU A 687 9.60 26.21 8.06
C GLU A 687 8.49 25.84 9.04
N SER A 688 8.16 26.75 9.95
CA SER A 688 7.12 26.51 10.96
C SER A 688 6.26 27.74 11.11
N TYR A 689 4.95 27.50 11.08
CA TYR A 689 3.93 28.54 11.09
C TYR A 689 3.02 28.37 12.30
N THR A 690 2.58 29.49 12.87
CA THR A 690 1.63 29.52 13.98
C THR A 690 0.20 29.20 13.53
N GLY A 691 -0.02 29.15 12.22
CA GLY A 691 -1.28 28.91 11.55
C GLY A 691 -1.27 29.51 10.15
N MET A 692 -2.37 29.36 9.42
CA MET A 692 -2.64 29.98 8.12
C MET A 692 -3.50 31.22 8.25
N GLU A 693 -3.30 32.18 7.36
CA GLU A 693 -4.24 33.29 7.20
C GLU A 693 -5.53 32.81 6.52
N ARG A 694 -6.65 33.50 6.76
CA ARG A 694 -7.95 33.12 6.16
C ARG A 694 -7.87 33.14 4.63
N GLU A 695 -7.19 34.12 4.05
CA GLU A 695 -7.01 34.24 2.61
C GLU A 695 -6.22 33.07 2.00
N GLU A 696 -5.31 32.45 2.75
CA GLU A 696 -4.54 31.28 2.30
C GLU A 696 -5.44 30.02 2.25
N LEU A 697 -6.33 29.86 3.24
CA LEU A 697 -7.34 28.80 3.25
C LEU A 697 -8.38 29.00 2.15
N ASP A 698 -8.89 30.22 1.99
CA ASP A 698 -9.88 30.56 0.96
C ASP A 698 -9.36 30.25 -0.46
N ALA A 699 -8.05 30.39 -0.70
CA ALA A 699 -7.43 30.00 -1.97
C ALA A 699 -7.50 28.49 -2.21
N VAL A 700 -7.37 27.67 -1.16
CA VAL A 700 -7.52 26.20 -1.27
C VAL A 700 -8.98 25.81 -1.48
N PHE A 701 -9.91 26.44 -0.75
CA PHE A 701 -11.35 26.22 -0.96
C PHE A 701 -11.77 26.60 -2.39
N ALA A 702 -11.24 27.69 -2.95
CA ALA A 702 -11.51 28.07 -4.33
C ALA A 702 -11.04 27.02 -5.35
N VAL A 703 -9.90 26.34 -5.10
CA VAL A 703 -9.45 25.22 -5.94
C VAL A 703 -10.40 24.04 -5.83
N ILE A 704 -10.81 23.68 -4.61
CA ILE A 704 -11.74 22.57 -4.32
C ILE A 704 -13.09 22.79 -4.99
N GLU A 705 -13.64 24.00 -4.90
CA GLU A 705 -14.94 24.37 -5.48
C GLU A 705 -14.92 24.41 -7.01
N ALA A 706 -13.80 24.80 -7.61
CA ALA A 706 -13.64 24.91 -9.06
C ALA A 706 -13.15 23.63 -9.75
N ALA A 707 -12.80 22.59 -8.99
CA ALA A 707 -12.31 21.34 -9.54
C ALA A 707 -13.43 20.49 -10.18
N ASP A 708 -13.11 19.85 -11.31
CA ASP A 708 -13.96 18.84 -11.93
C ASP A 708 -13.63 17.46 -11.35
N TYR A 709 -14.59 16.86 -10.64
CA TYR A 709 -14.46 15.54 -10.01
C TYR A 709 -14.97 14.41 -10.92
N THR A 710 -15.32 14.70 -12.17
CA THR A 710 -15.70 13.69 -13.15
C THR A 710 -14.49 12.80 -13.44
N PRO A 711 -14.60 11.47 -13.35
CA PRO A 711 -13.49 10.58 -13.64
C PRO A 711 -13.13 10.69 -15.12
N VAL A 712 -11.84 10.58 -15.42
CA VAL A 712 -11.34 10.54 -16.80
C VAL A 712 -12.05 9.42 -17.54
N ARG A 713 -12.73 9.77 -18.63
CA ARG A 713 -13.48 8.78 -19.41
C ARG A 713 -12.54 7.99 -20.29
N GLU A 714 -12.80 6.69 -20.44
CA GLU A 714 -11.98 5.82 -21.30
C GLU A 714 -11.81 6.37 -22.73
N LYS A 715 -12.86 7.01 -23.27
CA LYS A 715 -12.81 7.63 -24.60
C LYS A 715 -11.88 8.84 -24.67
N GLU A 716 -11.85 9.67 -23.63
CA GLU A 716 -10.96 10.84 -23.56
C GLU A 716 -9.50 10.38 -23.55
N GLU A 717 -9.20 9.35 -22.78
CA GLU A 717 -7.88 8.72 -22.73
C GLU A 717 -7.47 8.15 -24.09
N GLN A 718 -8.38 7.42 -24.77
CA GLN A 718 -8.11 6.87 -26.09
C GLN A 718 -7.83 7.97 -27.15
N VAL A 719 -8.47 9.14 -27.05
CA VAL A 719 -8.16 10.27 -27.94
C VAL A 719 -6.72 10.74 -27.74
N ILE A 720 -6.30 10.94 -26.49
CA ILE A 720 -4.93 11.35 -26.17
C ILE A 720 -3.92 10.29 -26.60
N ASP A 721 -4.20 9.00 -26.36
CA ASP A 721 -3.36 7.88 -26.79
C ASP A 721 -3.16 7.86 -28.32
N ILE A 722 -4.23 8.08 -29.09
CA ILE A 722 -4.17 8.16 -30.54
C ILE A 722 -3.26 9.33 -30.98
N ILE A 723 -3.38 10.49 -30.33
CA ILE A 723 -2.55 11.66 -30.64
C ILE A 723 -1.08 11.33 -30.39
N LEU A 724 -0.74 10.80 -29.21
CA LEU A 724 0.63 10.45 -28.86
C LEU A 724 1.21 9.37 -29.79
N GLU A 725 0.47 8.30 -30.06
CA GLU A 725 0.92 7.20 -30.92
C GLU A 725 1.26 7.68 -32.34
N GLU A 726 0.44 8.57 -32.90
CA GLU A 726 0.59 9.01 -34.28
C GLU A 726 1.53 10.22 -34.43
N MET A 727 1.61 11.09 -33.42
CA MET A 727 2.46 12.29 -33.45
C MET A 727 3.89 12.06 -33.00
N SER A 728 4.14 11.11 -32.08
CA SER A 728 5.51 10.84 -31.59
C SER A 728 6.52 10.53 -32.72
N PRO A 729 6.16 9.78 -33.80
CA PRO A 729 7.07 9.59 -34.94
C PRO A 729 7.47 10.87 -35.68
N CYS A 730 6.73 11.98 -35.53
CA CYS A 730 7.09 13.27 -36.12
C CYS A 730 8.32 13.89 -35.44
N LEU A 731 8.55 13.61 -34.15
CA LEU A 731 9.70 14.12 -33.38
C LEU A 731 11.05 13.68 -33.97
N THR A 732 11.08 12.50 -34.59
CA THR A 732 12.28 11.94 -35.26
C THR A 732 12.28 12.15 -36.78
N GLY A 733 11.26 12.82 -37.32
CA GLY A 733 11.05 13.00 -38.76
C GLY A 733 10.67 11.71 -39.50
N ALA A 734 10.26 10.64 -38.79
CA ALA A 734 9.86 9.38 -39.40
C ALA A 734 8.49 9.48 -40.12
N LYS A 735 7.62 10.40 -39.69
CA LYS A 735 6.38 10.81 -40.36
C LYS A 735 6.35 12.33 -40.50
N THR A 736 5.60 12.84 -41.49
CA THR A 736 5.28 14.28 -41.54
C THR A 736 4.08 14.58 -40.62
N TYR A 737 4.05 15.77 -40.03
CA TYR A 737 2.93 16.21 -39.17
C TYR A 737 1.59 16.14 -39.90
N GLN A 738 1.53 16.47 -41.20
CA GLN A 738 0.30 16.39 -41.98
C GLN A 738 -0.18 14.95 -42.18
N GLU A 739 0.73 14.02 -42.42
CA GLU A 739 0.38 12.59 -42.53
C GLU A 739 -0.11 12.04 -41.19
N ALA A 740 0.57 12.36 -40.09
CA ALA A 740 0.16 11.95 -38.75
C ALA A 740 -1.20 12.53 -38.34
N ALA A 741 -1.41 13.84 -38.54
CA ALA A 741 -2.67 14.52 -38.25
C ALA A 741 -3.85 13.93 -39.02
N ALA A 742 -3.66 13.60 -40.30
CA ALA A 742 -4.69 12.93 -41.09
C ALA A 742 -5.05 11.53 -40.53
N ILE A 743 -4.10 10.83 -39.90
CA ILE A 743 -4.37 9.54 -39.24
C ILE A 743 -5.11 9.76 -37.93
N VAL A 744 -4.65 10.69 -37.08
CA VAL A 744 -5.33 11.08 -35.82
C VAL A 744 -6.77 11.45 -36.09
N GLN A 745 -7.01 12.39 -37.02
CA GLN A 745 -8.32 12.84 -37.44
C GLN A 745 -9.25 11.68 -37.83
N ASN A 746 -8.74 10.69 -38.57
CA ASN A 746 -9.53 9.55 -39.01
C ASN A 746 -9.80 8.57 -37.86
N ARG A 747 -8.81 8.26 -37.04
CA ARG A 747 -8.96 7.33 -35.90
C ARG A 747 -9.91 7.90 -34.84
N VAL A 748 -9.75 9.18 -34.47
CA VAL A 748 -10.63 9.83 -33.50
C VAL A 748 -12.06 9.96 -34.04
N ARG A 749 -12.25 10.34 -35.31
CA ARG A 749 -13.59 10.38 -35.92
C ARG A 749 -14.29 9.01 -35.88
N VAL A 750 -13.55 7.92 -36.10
CA VAL A 750 -14.09 6.57 -35.98
C VAL A 750 -14.47 6.28 -34.52
N LEU A 751 -13.57 6.55 -33.57
CA LEU A 751 -13.82 6.36 -32.13
C LEU A 751 -15.08 7.09 -31.65
N LEU A 752 -15.24 8.36 -32.03
CA LEU A 752 -16.43 9.16 -31.69
C LEU A 752 -17.72 8.61 -32.34
N GLY A 753 -17.60 7.90 -33.47
CA GLY A 753 -18.71 7.30 -34.20
C GLY A 753 -19.14 5.91 -33.73
N GLU A 754 -18.31 5.18 -32.97
CA GLU A 754 -18.56 3.78 -32.60
C GLU A 754 -19.66 3.57 -31.54
N ASN A 755 -20.21 4.63 -30.95
CA ASN A 755 -21.24 4.55 -29.90
C ASN A 755 -22.33 5.63 -30.05
N ARG A 756 -22.72 5.93 -31.30
CA ARG A 756 -23.84 6.83 -31.62
C ARG A 756 -25.16 6.09 -31.82
#